data_AF-A0A7X5Q6S6-F1
#
_entry.id   AF-A0A7X5Q6S6-F1
#
_cell.length_a   1.000
_cell.length_b   1.000
_cell.length_c   1.000
_cell.angle_alpha   90.00
_cell.angle_beta   90.00
_cell.angle_gamma   90.00
#
_symmetry.space_group_name_H-M   'P 1'
#
loop_
_entity.id
_entity.type
_entity.pdbx_description
1 polymer ?
#
loop_
_entity_poly.entity_id
_entity_poly.type
_entity_poly.pdbx_seq_one_letter_code
_entity_poly.pdbx_strand_id
1 'polypeptide(L)'
;MRGNWYQLSLIFLGIVVTALFGVFLYREIFPEYKIYQNTYVELEQLRSEYTGEKPPSFGTGIKQILLESDDKGPHTIDRCNSCHVALQFSHFSPTKIAKNVDGKIIYGEDGIPVQEPNEDYIWGELEQKVATLKEEGHLREAEKLEALKTAKVGDNDYDVTKVLRMHPLVGKETRPFQHHPIDEYGCTSCHSGNGRSVVTDRAHGPVFDEQYEEQFTGPKPQFTEPDPDNDPQFAKVFNHMPGHRLLFQTTPIYVGGLIQAKCVQCHQSSEGKTQEVVRKTGVSTKNYHRGRELYISQACYACHRIDNLTRGGVGPELTNIGEYYPWYIKEAMVWPKANLKTSTMPNFHLDHEELEDLMTFLLAQRGRGKSVSETSYRTALSEWEAGRKLPWEKPINPGKLLDLRYSMTVFAAEGCAACHRLKGFESNVGFRVEKEKPDFETLYKEREWFRDLFPETVIGSEVVEAIDVHASEIDRRIVDDVRADSLLEELEEEYPKLIESYYDNFKYALRAKNHLFAQNSEGKKEWNERVYRILMMYVQEYGLGRLICPRPNWSGIYRSDEWLIEHFRKPSRHTARSLMPVMPFDDSKFYALTYMLDELAKRNRDEVREIWDNRGFNPELAYQTHCSQCHGEYLHGNGPVAEWIYPIPKNLRNADFLRNFTRENVISSIVHGVKGTPMPPWGEVAEDKPFPPVLTENEITQLVDWLFSSLLGGTVIRSSEDVEKWQYDTEDVLEELKKEGNVLEPGELPEFLEIEDIKPDMSALPREEYYASLTPKVYGSEPKVEDVFDVSPNPIPGPEEHAYHIKKKYYTEENIRQGQQFFELNCAVCHGKEADGMGFRAGTMYDAKPRMLTNLHWIDTRDDLRLIRSIKYGVLGTSMTPWGDQTSSLQRLQLVIFIRSLSLEQQQRDDLFNAIYKVFDRADQVLDTARSFGYQTVNELKEQLAQASEQRAKLYEKVEKGTAQPEEALALYKQELDMSQQAKQHEETDHLLQEIKETVKKESKIYQSMGVVLLGKAFFGGVFEKYLQLVEYDNAQYEVVESKLQVNFDPKKEAEIKKREQELIARIENQIRKMEKEKSLLEGEKELANLDYEIRSYTNMRNSFLSGFEETLQLRKQQQQLYEEYVRKLAVQRG
;
A
#
# COMPACT_ATOMS: atom_id res chain seq x y z
N MET A 1 -55.52 54.52 -40.41
CA MET A 1 -54.93 55.01 -39.15
C MET A 1 -54.53 53.82 -38.27
N ARG A 2 -53.32 53.27 -38.44
CA ARG A 2 -52.77 52.15 -37.63
C ARG A 2 -51.30 52.36 -37.19
N GLY A 3 -50.79 53.59 -37.31
CA GLY A 3 -49.39 53.92 -37.00
C GLY A 3 -49.11 54.39 -35.56
N ASN A 4 -50.13 54.76 -34.78
CA ASN A 4 -49.91 55.41 -33.48
C ASN A 4 -49.80 54.43 -32.29
N TRP A 5 -50.35 53.22 -32.40
CA TRP A 5 -50.34 52.24 -31.30
C TRP A 5 -48.94 51.67 -31.04
N TYR A 6 -48.17 51.35 -32.09
CA TYR A 6 -46.83 50.79 -31.93
C TYR A 6 -45.85 51.81 -31.33
N GLN A 7 -45.97 53.07 -31.73
CA GLN A 7 -45.12 54.14 -31.21
C GLN A 7 -45.45 54.45 -29.74
N LEU A 8 -46.74 54.49 -29.38
CA LEU A 8 -47.16 54.60 -27.98
C LEU A 8 -46.77 53.37 -27.15
N SER A 9 -46.84 52.17 -27.72
CA SER A 9 -46.40 50.93 -27.05
C SER A 9 -44.90 50.93 -26.80
N LEU A 10 -44.08 51.38 -27.76
CA LEU A 10 -42.63 51.47 -27.61
C LEU A 10 -42.21 52.57 -26.62
N ILE A 11 -42.91 53.71 -26.60
CA ILE A 11 -42.68 54.75 -25.59
C ILE A 11 -43.07 54.23 -24.20
N PHE A 12 -44.21 53.55 -24.08
CA PHE A 12 -44.62 52.92 -22.82
C PHE A 12 -43.62 51.86 -22.37
N LEU A 13 -43.15 51.00 -23.29
CA LEU A 13 -42.11 50.01 -22.99
C LEU A 13 -40.80 50.68 -22.57
N GLY A 14 -40.42 51.77 -23.24
CA GLY A 14 -39.25 52.57 -22.88
C GLY A 14 -39.35 53.19 -21.49
N ILE A 15 -40.53 53.70 -21.12
CA ILE A 15 -40.81 54.22 -19.77
C ILE A 15 -40.76 53.08 -18.74
N VAL A 16 -41.36 51.92 -19.04
CA VAL A 16 -41.32 50.75 -18.16
C VAL A 16 -39.89 50.25 -17.98
N VAL A 17 -39.11 50.13 -19.04
CA VAL A 17 -37.69 49.75 -18.96
C VAL A 17 -36.89 50.77 -18.16
N THR A 18 -37.13 52.08 -18.37
CA THR A 18 -36.45 53.14 -17.60
C THR A 18 -36.84 53.10 -16.12
N ALA A 19 -38.11 52.84 -15.81
CA ALA A 19 -38.58 52.68 -14.43
C ALA A 19 -37.99 51.42 -13.78
N LEU A 20 -37.97 50.29 -14.49
CA LEU A 20 -37.32 49.06 -14.03
C LEU A 20 -35.81 49.26 -13.83
N PHE A 21 -35.14 49.99 -14.72
CA PHE A 21 -33.74 50.34 -14.58
C PHE A 21 -33.49 51.28 -13.40
N GLY A 22 -34.40 52.24 -13.16
CA GLY A 22 -34.39 53.10 -11.99
C GLY A 22 -34.59 52.33 -10.68
N VAL A 23 -35.49 51.34 -10.65
CA VAL A 23 -35.70 50.44 -9.51
C VAL A 23 -34.45 49.57 -9.27
N PHE A 24 -33.84 49.06 -10.34
CA PHE A 24 -32.58 48.32 -10.26
C PHE A 24 -31.45 49.19 -9.68
N LEU A 25 -31.25 50.41 -10.21
CA LEU A 25 -30.26 51.36 -9.71
C LEU A 25 -30.51 51.75 -8.25
N TYR A 26 -31.77 51.96 -7.86
CA TYR A 26 -32.13 52.26 -6.48
C TYR A 26 -31.77 51.10 -5.54
N ARG A 27 -32.08 49.86 -5.93
CA ARG A 27 -31.71 48.66 -5.18
C ARG A 27 -30.21 48.45 -5.07
N GLU A 28 -29.45 48.87 -6.08
CA GLU A 28 -27.99 48.74 -6.08
C GLU A 28 -27.28 49.85 -5.28
N ILE A 29 -27.86 51.05 -5.22
CA ILE A 29 -27.36 52.17 -4.40
C ILE A 29 -27.74 52.00 -2.91
N PHE A 30 -28.89 51.38 -2.63
CA PHE A 30 -29.38 51.09 -1.27
C PHE A 30 -29.57 49.59 -1.04
N PRO A 31 -28.49 48.80 -1.07
CA PRO A 31 -28.59 47.36 -0.93
C PRO A 31 -28.84 46.96 0.53
N GLU A 32 -29.55 45.85 0.71
CA GLU A 32 -30.01 45.33 2.01
C GLU A 32 -28.85 45.12 3.00
N TYR A 33 -27.68 44.68 2.53
CA TYR A 33 -26.51 44.42 3.39
C TYR A 33 -25.99 45.68 4.10
N LYS A 34 -26.25 46.88 3.57
CA LYS A 34 -25.74 48.15 4.12
C LYS A 34 -26.31 48.46 5.50
N ILE A 35 -27.49 47.93 5.81
CA ILE A 35 -28.13 48.08 7.11
C ILE A 35 -27.22 47.51 8.20
N TYR A 36 -26.74 46.28 8.03
CA TYR A 36 -25.87 45.61 9.00
C TYR A 36 -24.49 46.30 9.14
N GLN A 37 -23.93 46.79 8.03
CA GLN A 37 -22.68 47.54 8.04
C GLN A 37 -22.78 48.86 8.80
N ASN A 38 -23.88 49.59 8.60
CA ASN A 38 -24.13 50.84 9.32
C ASN A 38 -24.32 50.56 10.81
N THR A 39 -25.10 49.54 11.18
CA THR A 39 -25.28 49.15 12.58
C THR A 39 -23.97 48.79 13.26
N TYR A 40 -23.10 48.02 12.59
CA TYR A 40 -21.75 47.73 13.12
C TYR A 40 -20.92 49.01 13.35
N VAL A 41 -20.90 49.94 12.38
CA VAL A 41 -20.15 51.20 12.51
C VAL A 41 -20.70 52.06 13.66
N GLU A 42 -22.01 52.12 13.83
CA GLU A 42 -22.63 52.86 14.95
C GLU A 42 -22.30 52.21 16.31
N LEU A 43 -22.25 50.88 16.38
CA LEU A 43 -21.82 50.16 17.58
C LEU A 43 -20.33 50.40 17.89
N GLU A 44 -19.45 50.39 16.89
CA GLU A 44 -18.03 50.71 17.11
C GLU A 44 -17.78 52.17 17.50
N GLN A 45 -18.60 53.10 17.01
CA GLN A 45 -18.59 54.49 17.48
C GLN A 45 -18.98 54.56 18.96
N LEU A 46 -20.04 53.84 19.35
CA LEU A 46 -20.43 53.71 20.75
C LEU A 46 -19.30 53.13 21.61
N ARG A 47 -18.63 52.07 21.15
CA ARG A 47 -17.46 51.48 21.81
C ARG A 47 -16.36 52.51 22.04
N SER A 48 -16.03 53.24 20.98
CA SER A 48 -14.98 54.26 20.99
C SER A 48 -15.23 55.35 22.03
N GLU A 49 -16.50 55.72 22.26
CA GLU A 49 -16.87 56.74 23.23
C GLU A 49 -16.57 56.33 24.68
N TYR A 50 -16.76 55.06 25.06
CA TYR A 50 -16.52 54.60 26.43
C TYR A 50 -15.12 53.99 26.65
N THR A 51 -14.49 53.39 25.65
CA THR A 51 -13.12 52.85 25.79
C THR A 51 -12.02 53.87 25.50
N GLY A 52 -12.33 54.95 24.78
CA GLY A 52 -11.35 55.93 24.30
C GLY A 52 -10.45 55.43 23.16
N GLU A 53 -10.65 54.20 22.70
CA GLU A 53 -9.94 53.62 21.56
C GLU A 53 -10.64 53.98 20.26
N LYS A 54 -9.90 54.20 19.18
CA LYS A 54 -10.51 54.53 17.88
C LYS A 54 -11.24 53.30 17.30
N PRO A 55 -12.35 53.50 16.56
CA PRO A 55 -13.00 52.41 15.83
C PRO A 55 -11.99 51.74 14.87
N PRO A 56 -12.02 50.39 14.73
CA PRO A 56 -11.16 49.70 13.78
C PRO A 56 -11.48 50.16 12.35
N SER A 57 -10.48 50.15 11.47
CA SER A 57 -10.69 50.54 10.08
C SER A 57 -11.67 49.56 9.40
N PHE A 58 -12.87 50.03 9.08
CA PHE A 58 -13.89 49.25 8.38
C PHE A 58 -14.18 49.85 7.00
N GLY A 59 -13.92 49.08 5.95
CA GLY A 59 -14.28 49.47 4.58
C GLY A 59 -15.78 49.25 4.36
N THR A 60 -16.54 50.31 4.08
CA THR A 60 -17.96 50.18 3.72
C THR A 60 -18.10 49.65 2.28
N GLY A 61 -19.12 48.80 2.04
CA GLY A 61 -19.30 48.07 0.77
C GLY A 61 -18.95 46.59 0.87
N ILE A 62 -19.15 45.85 -0.23
CA ILE A 62 -18.85 44.41 -0.29
C ILE A 62 -17.34 44.21 -0.49
N LYS A 63 -16.68 43.68 0.53
CA LYS A 63 -15.35 43.07 0.43
C LYS A 63 -15.51 41.63 -0.09
N GLN A 64 -14.84 41.35 -1.20
CA GLN A 64 -14.77 40.02 -1.78
C GLN A 64 -13.37 39.46 -1.50
N ILE A 65 -13.31 38.38 -0.71
CA ILE A 65 -12.11 37.55 -0.63
C ILE A 65 -12.19 36.58 -1.79
N LEU A 66 -11.24 36.71 -2.71
CA LEU A 66 -11.06 35.76 -3.78
C LEU A 66 -10.09 34.68 -3.29
N LEU A 67 -10.59 33.47 -3.11
CA LEU A 67 -9.72 32.32 -2.94
C LEU A 67 -9.34 31.85 -4.33
N GLU A 68 -8.19 32.35 -4.80
CA GLU A 68 -7.59 31.92 -6.05
C GLU A 68 -7.21 30.44 -5.96
N SER A 69 -7.56 29.69 -7.01
CA SER A 69 -7.14 28.32 -7.19
C SER A 69 -5.93 28.32 -8.12
N ASP A 70 -4.88 27.60 -7.74
CA ASP A 70 -3.60 27.57 -8.47
C ASP A 70 -3.76 27.02 -9.91
N ASP A 71 -4.87 26.33 -10.22
CA ASP A 71 -5.20 25.72 -11.51
C ASP A 71 -6.02 26.61 -12.47
N LYS A 72 -6.31 27.86 -12.09
CA LYS A 72 -7.23 28.77 -12.81
C LYS A 72 -8.68 28.28 -12.91
N GLY A 73 -9.09 27.36 -12.03
CA GLY A 73 -10.50 27.00 -11.83
C GLY A 73 -11.35 28.19 -11.34
N PRO A 74 -12.69 28.06 -11.34
CA PRO A 74 -13.57 29.13 -10.88
C PRO A 74 -13.30 29.45 -9.40
N HIS A 75 -12.94 30.69 -9.12
CA HIS A 75 -12.61 31.14 -7.77
C HIS A 75 -13.74 30.91 -6.76
N THR A 76 -13.37 30.48 -5.56
CA THR A 76 -14.30 30.51 -4.43
C THR A 76 -14.33 31.94 -3.88
N ILE A 77 -15.53 32.51 -3.78
CA ILE A 77 -15.72 33.91 -3.38
C ILE A 77 -16.33 33.92 -1.98
N ASP A 78 -15.66 34.59 -1.05
CA ASP A 78 -16.18 34.85 0.28
C ASP A 78 -16.55 36.33 0.41
N ARG A 79 -17.81 36.60 0.74
CA ARG A 79 -18.33 37.95 0.97
C ARG A 79 -18.87 38.10 2.40
N CYS A 80 -18.80 37.04 3.21
CA CYS A 80 -19.35 37.02 4.56
C CYS A 80 -18.64 38.02 5.48
N ASN A 81 -17.34 38.26 5.28
CA ASN A 81 -16.54 39.24 6.02
C ASN A 81 -17.11 40.68 6.00
N SER A 82 -17.92 41.01 4.99
CA SER A 82 -18.48 42.35 4.79
C SER A 82 -19.66 42.63 5.72
N CYS A 83 -20.39 41.58 6.09
CA CYS A 83 -21.60 41.67 6.91
C CYS A 83 -21.37 41.11 8.32
N HIS A 84 -20.40 40.21 8.48
CA HIS A 84 -20.11 39.47 9.71
C HIS A 84 -18.79 39.89 10.37
N VAL A 85 -18.34 41.12 10.14
CA VAL A 85 -17.09 41.65 10.72
C VAL A 85 -17.10 41.62 12.26
N ALA A 86 -18.27 41.77 12.89
CA ALA A 86 -18.42 41.65 14.34
C ALA A 86 -18.02 40.28 14.89
N LEU A 87 -17.99 39.22 14.05
CA LEU A 87 -17.63 37.86 14.47
C LEU A 87 -16.17 37.70 14.93
N GLN A 88 -15.31 38.68 14.66
CA GLN A 88 -13.89 38.60 15.01
C GLN A 88 -13.54 39.25 16.35
N PHE A 89 -14.40 40.11 16.89
CA PHE A 89 -14.04 40.91 18.07
C PHE A 89 -14.71 40.40 19.34
N SER A 90 -13.92 40.36 20.42
CA SER A 90 -14.34 39.78 21.70
C SER A 90 -15.50 40.50 22.35
N HIS A 91 -15.65 41.81 22.17
CA HIS A 91 -16.74 42.63 22.73
C HIS A 91 -18.11 42.37 22.09
N PHE A 92 -18.19 41.62 20.99
CA PHE A 92 -19.47 41.10 20.47
C PHE A 92 -19.81 39.70 21.01
N SER A 93 -19.03 39.17 21.95
CA SER A 93 -19.30 37.89 22.62
C SER A 93 -19.85 38.14 24.03
N PRO A 94 -20.97 37.49 24.43
CA PRO A 94 -21.57 37.68 25.75
C PRO A 94 -20.78 37.01 26.89
N THR A 95 -19.92 36.03 26.57
CA THR A 95 -19.09 35.32 27.55
C THR A 95 -17.61 35.41 27.17
N LYS A 96 -16.70 35.07 28.08
CA LYS A 96 -15.27 34.89 27.85
C LYS A 96 -14.77 33.63 28.56
N ILE A 97 -13.61 33.11 28.14
CA ILE A 97 -13.02 31.92 28.77
C ILE A 97 -12.38 32.32 30.09
N ALA A 98 -12.76 31.64 31.18
CA ALA A 98 -12.20 31.84 32.50
C ALA A 98 -10.73 31.42 32.53
N LYS A 99 -9.88 32.30 33.07
CA LYS A 99 -8.45 32.08 33.23
C LYS A 99 -8.06 32.19 34.70
N ASN A 100 -7.11 31.36 35.11
CA ASN A 100 -6.52 31.45 36.45
C ASN A 100 -5.56 32.65 36.56
N VAL A 101 -5.03 32.89 37.76
CA VAL A 101 -4.11 34.00 38.05
C VAL A 101 -2.82 34.01 37.22
N ASP A 102 -2.43 32.86 36.64
CA ASP A 102 -1.27 32.72 35.75
C ASP A 102 -1.62 32.90 34.27
N GLY A 103 -2.88 33.23 33.96
CA GLY A 103 -3.39 33.39 32.60
C GLY A 103 -3.67 32.06 31.86
N LYS A 104 -3.66 30.92 32.56
CA LYS A 104 -4.01 29.61 31.99
C LYS A 104 -5.53 29.40 32.00
N ILE A 105 -6.04 28.74 30.96
CA ILE A 105 -7.45 28.39 30.80
C ILE A 105 -7.89 27.42 31.92
N ILE A 106 -9.05 27.68 32.51
CA ILE A 106 -9.70 26.78 33.47
C ILE A 106 -10.63 25.85 32.69
N TYR A 107 -10.49 24.54 32.89
CA TYR A 107 -11.32 23.51 32.25
C TYR A 107 -12.25 22.84 33.28
N GLY A 108 -13.47 22.49 32.86
CA GLY A 108 -14.39 21.66 33.63
C GLY A 108 -14.00 20.17 33.61
N GLU A 109 -14.72 19.34 34.37
CA GLU A 109 -14.49 17.87 34.44
C GLU A 109 -14.73 17.15 33.10
N ASP A 110 -15.48 17.77 32.19
CA ASP A 110 -15.74 17.32 30.81
C ASP A 110 -14.67 17.77 29.80
N GLY A 111 -13.67 18.53 30.25
CA GLY A 111 -12.60 19.10 29.44
C GLY A 111 -13.06 20.27 28.56
N ILE A 112 -14.18 20.92 28.88
CA ILE A 112 -14.66 22.14 28.21
C ILE A 112 -14.13 23.36 28.98
N PRO A 113 -13.63 24.42 28.31
CA PRO A 113 -13.24 25.66 28.98
C PRO A 113 -14.41 26.27 29.77
N VAL A 114 -14.18 26.59 31.05
CA VAL A 114 -15.16 27.28 31.88
C VAL A 114 -15.39 28.69 31.32
N GLN A 115 -16.65 29.10 31.22
CA GLN A 115 -17.02 30.43 30.71
C GLN A 115 -17.50 31.33 31.84
N GLU A 116 -17.17 32.61 31.72
CA GLU A 116 -17.65 33.68 32.60
C GLU A 116 -18.27 34.81 31.77
N PRO A 117 -19.17 35.64 32.34
CA PRO A 117 -19.73 36.79 31.64
C PRO A 117 -18.64 37.71 31.09
N ASN A 118 -18.81 38.19 29.86
CA ASN A 118 -17.92 39.18 29.29
C ASN A 118 -18.34 40.58 29.72
N GLU A 119 -17.52 41.23 30.53
CA GLU A 119 -17.75 42.59 30.99
C GLU A 119 -17.70 43.61 29.85
N ASP A 120 -16.95 43.34 28.78
CA ASP A 120 -16.83 44.22 27.60
C ASP A 120 -17.93 43.97 26.56
N TYR A 121 -19.05 43.35 26.92
CA TYR A 121 -20.08 43.00 25.95
C TYR A 121 -20.86 44.24 25.46
N ILE A 122 -20.72 44.55 24.17
CA ILE A 122 -21.19 45.80 23.57
C ILE A 122 -22.70 46.01 23.66
N TRP A 123 -23.48 44.92 23.60
CA TRP A 123 -24.94 45.01 23.73
C TRP A 123 -25.36 45.29 25.17
N GLY A 124 -24.59 44.84 26.17
CA GLY A 124 -24.78 45.19 27.58
C GLY A 124 -24.48 46.66 27.85
N GLU A 125 -23.38 47.17 27.31
CA GLU A 125 -23.02 48.60 27.39
C GLU A 125 -24.06 49.50 26.69
N LEU A 126 -24.58 49.07 25.53
CA LEU A 126 -25.66 49.78 24.83
C LEU A 126 -26.93 49.85 25.69
N GLU A 127 -27.30 48.76 26.36
CA GLU A 127 -28.45 48.72 27.27
C GLU A 127 -28.29 49.68 28.45
N GLN A 128 -27.10 49.67 29.06
CA GLN A 128 -26.80 50.58 30.15
C GLN A 128 -26.89 52.04 29.71
N LYS A 129 -26.35 52.38 28.53
CA LYS A 129 -26.42 53.75 28.00
C LYS A 129 -27.85 54.17 27.64
N VAL A 130 -28.65 53.28 27.07
CA VAL A 130 -30.08 53.54 26.80
C VAL A 130 -30.83 53.81 28.10
N ALA A 131 -30.56 53.05 29.17
CA ALA A 131 -31.15 53.27 30.48
C ALA A 131 -30.76 54.65 31.05
N THR A 132 -29.47 55.00 31.03
CA THR A 132 -28.97 56.32 31.47
C THR A 132 -29.62 57.47 30.70
N LEU A 133 -29.68 57.40 29.36
CA LEU A 133 -30.31 58.44 28.53
C LEU A 133 -31.81 58.58 28.78
N LYS A 134 -32.51 57.47 29.08
CA LYS A 134 -33.92 57.50 29.48
C LYS A 134 -34.11 58.19 30.83
N GLU A 135 -33.21 57.94 31.80
CA GLU A 135 -33.20 58.61 33.11
C GLU A 135 -32.89 60.11 33.00
N GLU A 136 -31.99 60.50 32.10
CA GLU A 136 -31.60 61.89 31.84
C GLU A 136 -32.61 62.65 30.94
N GLY A 137 -33.65 61.99 30.43
CA GLY A 137 -34.71 62.60 29.61
C GLY A 137 -34.39 62.75 28.11
N HIS A 138 -33.29 62.17 27.63
CA HIS A 138 -32.86 62.15 26.23
C HIS A 138 -33.56 61.05 25.41
N LEU A 139 -34.91 61.05 25.42
CA LEU A 139 -35.73 59.97 24.87
C LEU A 139 -35.48 59.66 23.39
N ARG A 140 -35.25 60.68 22.55
CA ARG A 140 -34.97 60.48 21.10
C ARG A 140 -33.64 59.78 20.84
N GLU A 141 -32.63 60.05 21.65
CA GLU A 141 -31.32 59.43 21.52
C GLU A 141 -31.36 57.99 22.04
N ALA A 142 -32.10 57.75 23.12
CA ALA A 142 -32.38 56.41 23.62
C ALA A 142 -33.13 55.54 22.60
N GLU A 143 -34.19 56.06 21.97
CA GLU A 143 -34.94 55.36 20.91
C GLU A 143 -34.06 55.04 19.70
N LYS A 144 -33.16 55.95 19.31
CA LYS A 144 -32.22 55.73 18.20
C LYS A 144 -31.25 54.59 18.49
N LEU A 145 -30.69 54.52 19.71
CA LEU A 145 -29.80 53.43 20.12
C LEU A 145 -30.54 52.10 20.28
N GLU A 146 -31.76 52.12 20.80
CA GLU A 146 -32.60 50.92 20.95
C GLU A 146 -32.98 50.31 19.59
N ALA A 147 -33.19 51.15 18.57
CA ALA A 147 -33.45 50.72 17.21
C ALA A 147 -32.29 49.93 16.57
N LEU A 148 -31.06 50.03 17.08
CA LEU A 148 -29.91 49.26 16.57
C LEU A 148 -30.05 47.75 16.80
N LYS A 149 -30.91 47.31 17.72
CA LYS A 149 -31.14 45.90 18.02
C LYS A 149 -31.95 45.16 16.95
N THR A 150 -32.67 45.90 16.08
CA THR A 150 -33.57 45.31 15.07
C THR A 150 -33.39 45.95 13.70
N ALA A 151 -33.34 45.15 12.64
CA ALA A 151 -33.20 45.62 11.26
C ALA A 151 -34.37 45.10 10.41
N LYS A 152 -35.08 46.00 9.73
CA LYS A 152 -36.16 45.62 8.81
C LYS A 152 -35.62 45.46 7.39
N VAL A 153 -35.72 44.25 6.83
CA VAL A 153 -35.28 43.94 5.46
C VAL A 153 -36.42 43.25 4.70
N GLY A 154 -36.93 43.91 3.66
CA GLY A 154 -38.14 43.47 2.98
C GLY A 154 -39.35 43.46 3.92
N ASP A 155 -40.07 42.33 3.98
CA ASP A 155 -41.24 42.13 4.83
C ASP A 155 -40.88 41.56 6.23
N ASN A 156 -39.59 41.37 6.53
CA ASN A 156 -39.12 40.70 7.74
C ASN A 156 -38.34 41.65 8.66
N ASP A 157 -38.56 41.49 9.97
CA ASP A 157 -37.78 42.15 11.02
C ASP A 157 -36.72 41.16 11.56
N TYR A 158 -35.45 41.55 11.50
CA TYR A 158 -34.30 40.75 11.91
C TYR A 158 -33.73 41.25 13.23
N ASP A 159 -33.38 40.33 14.12
CA ASP A 159 -32.69 40.62 15.37
C ASP A 159 -31.18 40.78 15.12
N VAL A 160 -30.70 42.02 15.14
CA VAL A 160 -29.30 42.37 14.86
C VAL A 160 -28.39 41.94 15.99
N THR A 161 -28.90 41.78 17.22
CA THR A 161 -28.12 41.28 18.36
C THR A 161 -27.59 39.88 18.12
N LYS A 162 -28.28 39.09 17.29
CA LYS A 162 -27.85 37.75 16.86
C LYS A 162 -26.95 37.78 15.62
N VAL A 163 -27.18 38.72 14.70
CA VAL A 163 -26.40 38.86 13.45
C VAL A 163 -24.97 39.35 13.75
N LEU A 164 -24.84 40.26 14.72
CA LEU A 164 -23.57 40.79 15.20
C LEU A 164 -23.24 40.22 16.59
N ARG A 165 -23.34 38.89 16.73
CA ARG A 165 -22.85 38.15 17.89
C ARG A 165 -21.66 37.31 17.47
N MET A 166 -20.56 37.36 18.22
CA MET A 166 -19.39 36.53 17.96
C MET A 166 -19.78 35.05 17.85
N HIS A 167 -19.16 34.32 16.91
CA HIS A 167 -19.40 32.89 16.77
C HIS A 167 -19.06 32.17 18.09
N PRO A 168 -19.89 31.23 18.57
CA PRO A 168 -19.58 30.44 19.77
C PRO A 168 -18.25 29.69 19.58
N LEU A 169 -17.60 29.29 20.69
CA LEU A 169 -16.43 28.43 20.59
C LEU A 169 -16.81 27.15 19.83
N VAL A 170 -15.98 26.77 18.87
CA VAL A 170 -16.19 25.56 18.08
C VAL A 170 -15.42 24.43 18.75
N GLY A 171 -16.15 23.43 19.25
CA GLY A 171 -15.54 22.30 19.97
C GLY A 171 -14.90 22.72 21.29
N LYS A 172 -13.67 22.21 21.56
CA LYS A 172 -12.92 22.46 22.80
C LYS A 172 -11.89 23.60 22.68
N GLU A 173 -11.95 24.38 21.60
CA GLU A 173 -10.86 25.27 21.16
C GLU A 173 -11.09 26.76 21.50
N THR A 174 -10.05 27.57 21.27
CA THR A 174 -10.10 29.04 21.28
C THR A 174 -10.87 29.59 20.08
N ARG A 175 -11.35 30.83 20.17
CA ARG A 175 -12.04 31.55 19.09
C ARG A 175 -11.19 31.55 17.80
N PRO A 176 -11.59 30.85 16.71
CA PRO A 176 -10.76 30.74 15.50
C PRO A 176 -10.35 32.10 14.93
N PHE A 177 -11.27 33.08 14.98
CA PHE A 177 -11.06 34.44 14.49
C PHE A 177 -10.25 35.36 15.42
N GLN A 178 -9.88 34.90 16.62
CA GLN A 178 -8.97 35.63 17.50
C GLN A 178 -7.53 35.60 16.95
N HIS A 179 -7.16 34.52 16.25
CA HIS A 179 -5.83 34.35 15.66
C HIS A 179 -5.84 34.38 14.13
N HIS A 180 -7.01 34.23 13.50
CA HIS A 180 -7.19 34.28 12.05
C HIS A 180 -8.25 35.32 11.68
N PRO A 181 -7.87 36.59 11.40
CA PRO A 181 -8.82 37.63 11.04
C PRO A 181 -9.72 37.20 9.86
N ILE A 182 -11.04 37.41 10.01
CA ILE A 182 -12.05 36.97 9.02
C ILE A 182 -11.85 37.63 7.66
N ASP A 183 -11.21 38.79 7.68
CA ASP A 183 -11.00 39.66 6.54
C ASP A 183 -9.78 39.22 5.69
N GLU A 184 -8.97 38.30 6.22
CA GLU A 184 -7.91 37.55 5.53
C GLU A 184 -8.33 36.11 5.19
N TYR A 185 -9.03 35.42 6.12
CA TYR A 185 -9.24 33.96 6.03
C TYR A 185 -10.62 33.54 5.48
N GLY A 186 -11.63 34.39 5.58
CA GLY A 186 -13.00 34.07 5.17
C GLY A 186 -13.71 33.01 6.05
N CYS A 187 -15.01 32.85 5.85
CA CYS A 187 -15.88 31.82 6.44
C CYS A 187 -15.89 30.51 5.62
N THR A 188 -15.50 30.56 4.35
CA THR A 188 -15.38 29.42 3.41
C THR A 188 -14.51 28.28 3.96
N SER A 189 -13.48 28.60 4.74
CA SER A 189 -12.61 27.64 5.40
C SER A 189 -13.34 26.75 6.43
N CYS A 190 -14.46 27.22 6.98
CA CYS A 190 -15.27 26.49 7.96
C CYS A 190 -16.62 26.00 7.41
N HIS A 191 -17.20 26.64 6.38
CA HIS A 191 -18.57 26.37 5.91
C HIS A 191 -18.69 26.00 4.42
N SER A 192 -17.59 25.65 3.75
CA SER A 192 -17.49 25.42 2.30
C SER A 192 -17.82 26.65 1.41
N GLY A 193 -18.44 27.69 1.98
CA GLY A 193 -18.84 28.91 1.29
C GLY A 193 -20.11 28.72 0.46
N ASN A 194 -21.00 29.71 0.49
CA ASN A 194 -22.05 29.79 -0.50
C ASN A 194 -22.40 31.25 -0.82
N GLY A 195 -22.63 31.55 -2.11
CA GLY A 195 -23.28 32.78 -2.53
C GLY A 195 -22.43 33.74 -3.38
N ARG A 196 -22.66 33.71 -4.70
CA ARG A 196 -22.37 34.80 -5.64
C ARG A 196 -23.32 36.01 -5.46
N SER A 197 -24.18 36.02 -4.44
CA SER A 197 -25.30 36.97 -4.28
C SER A 197 -25.06 38.03 -3.20
N VAL A 198 -25.79 39.14 -3.29
CA VAL A 198 -25.72 40.32 -2.40
C VAL A 198 -27.04 40.54 -1.63
N VAL A 199 -27.98 39.61 -1.79
CA VAL A 199 -29.32 39.61 -1.18
C VAL A 199 -29.36 38.48 -0.17
N THR A 200 -29.85 38.75 1.04
CA THR A 200 -29.82 37.80 2.17
C THR A 200 -30.43 36.45 1.81
N ASP A 201 -31.60 36.43 1.16
CA ASP A 201 -32.31 35.21 0.76
C ASP A 201 -31.56 34.36 -0.29
N ARG A 202 -30.69 34.97 -1.10
CA ARG A 202 -29.91 34.27 -2.14
C ARG A 202 -28.50 33.96 -1.70
N ALA A 203 -27.94 34.75 -0.78
CA ALA A 203 -26.67 34.48 -0.13
C ALA A 203 -26.81 33.34 0.91
N HIS A 204 -28.01 33.18 1.47
CA HIS A 204 -28.34 32.16 2.47
C HIS A 204 -29.50 31.25 2.06
N GLY A 205 -29.77 31.10 0.75
CA GLY A 205 -30.80 30.19 0.22
C GLY A 205 -30.18 29.04 -0.59
N PRO A 206 -30.99 28.04 -1.01
CA PRO A 206 -30.48 26.89 -1.76
C PRO A 206 -29.86 27.28 -3.11
N VAL A 207 -28.77 26.60 -3.47
CA VAL A 207 -28.21 26.62 -4.83
C VAL A 207 -29.05 25.69 -5.69
N PHE A 208 -29.55 26.19 -6.83
CA PHE A 208 -30.49 25.48 -7.69
C PHE A 208 -29.78 24.42 -8.55
N ASP A 209 -29.53 23.26 -7.94
CA ASP A 209 -29.12 22.04 -8.63
C ASP A 209 -30.20 21.01 -8.25
N GLU A 210 -31.22 20.82 -9.10
CA GLU A 210 -32.53 20.21 -8.79
C GLU A 210 -32.55 18.71 -8.44
N GLN A 211 -31.57 18.17 -7.70
CA GLN A 211 -31.63 16.81 -7.15
C GLN A 211 -31.14 16.79 -5.70
N TYR A 212 -32.07 16.61 -4.75
CA TYR A 212 -31.75 16.22 -3.37
C TYR A 212 -32.19 14.78 -3.14
N GLU A 213 -31.28 13.93 -2.65
CA GLU A 213 -31.58 12.60 -2.13
C GLU A 213 -32.07 12.64 -0.67
N GLU A 214 -32.58 11.49 -0.19
CA GLU A 214 -33.28 11.30 1.08
C GLU A 214 -32.49 11.68 2.35
N GLN A 215 -33.26 11.97 3.40
CA GLN A 215 -32.91 12.61 4.67
C GLN A 215 -31.70 11.98 5.40
N PHE A 216 -30.61 12.73 5.53
CA PHE A 216 -29.48 12.42 6.42
C PHE A 216 -29.50 13.31 7.66
N THR A 217 -29.64 12.72 8.85
CA THR A 217 -29.42 13.39 10.14
C THR A 217 -27.95 13.24 10.55
N GLY A 218 -27.17 14.31 10.40
CA GLY A 218 -25.77 14.35 10.88
C GLY A 218 -25.65 14.43 12.40
N PRO A 219 -24.43 14.28 12.96
CA PRO A 219 -24.18 14.52 14.38
C PRO A 219 -24.53 15.95 14.77
N LYS A 220 -25.19 16.11 15.92
CA LYS A 220 -25.58 17.43 16.43
C LYS A 220 -24.31 18.21 16.81
N PRO A 221 -24.00 19.35 16.18
CA PRO A 221 -22.90 20.18 16.64
C PRO A 221 -23.17 20.59 18.10
N GLN A 222 -22.24 20.26 19.00
CA GLN A 222 -22.32 20.65 20.40
C GLN A 222 -21.63 22.01 20.55
N PHE A 223 -22.44 23.07 20.52
CA PHE A 223 -21.96 24.42 20.82
C PHE A 223 -21.67 24.52 22.32
N THR A 224 -20.61 25.25 22.68
CA THR A 224 -20.27 25.51 24.09
C THR A 224 -21.12 26.63 24.71
N GLU A 225 -21.90 27.35 23.90
CA GLU A 225 -22.83 28.40 24.31
C GLU A 225 -24.25 28.12 23.77
N PRO A 226 -24.90 26.98 24.09
CA PRO A 226 -26.28 26.77 23.67
C PRO A 226 -27.19 27.74 24.43
N ASP A 227 -28.12 28.40 23.74
CA ASP A 227 -29.14 29.27 24.35
C ASP A 227 -30.53 28.75 23.97
N PRO A 228 -31.04 27.71 24.65
CA PRO A 228 -32.26 27.01 24.22
C PRO A 228 -33.50 27.92 24.15
N ASP A 229 -33.52 29.02 24.90
CA ASP A 229 -34.66 29.93 24.96
C ASP A 229 -34.61 30.98 23.84
N ASN A 230 -33.42 31.45 23.47
CA ASN A 230 -33.25 32.48 22.45
C ASN A 230 -32.68 31.98 21.11
N ASP A 231 -32.28 30.72 21.04
CA ASP A 231 -31.78 30.10 19.81
C ASP A 231 -32.88 30.17 18.72
N PRO A 232 -32.57 30.74 17.54
CA PRO A 232 -33.54 30.88 16.47
C PRO A 232 -34.07 29.50 16.06
N GLN A 233 -35.32 29.42 15.57
CA GLN A 233 -35.92 28.13 15.20
C GLN A 233 -35.00 27.29 14.29
N PHE A 234 -34.20 27.91 13.42
CA PHE A 234 -33.24 27.19 12.57
C PHE A 234 -32.15 26.44 13.37
N ALA A 235 -31.65 26.98 14.50
CA ALA A 235 -30.67 26.34 15.39
C ALA A 235 -31.27 25.12 16.13
N LYS A 236 -32.59 25.14 16.37
CA LYS A 236 -33.37 23.99 16.86
C LYS A 236 -33.65 22.96 15.75
N VAL A 237 -33.67 23.39 14.49
CA VAL A 237 -34.05 22.62 13.29
C VAL A 237 -32.88 21.84 12.65
N PHE A 238 -31.63 22.28 12.81
CA PHE A 238 -30.43 21.50 12.44
C PHE A 238 -30.43 20.08 13.04
N ASN A 239 -31.20 19.87 14.11
CA ASN A 239 -31.24 18.64 14.87
C ASN A 239 -32.40 17.71 14.51
N HIS A 240 -33.32 18.08 13.60
CA HIS A 240 -34.47 17.19 13.31
C HIS A 240 -35.17 17.23 11.94
N MET A 241 -34.92 18.20 11.02
CA MET A 241 -35.28 18.19 9.57
C MET A 241 -35.29 19.63 8.98
N PRO A 242 -34.52 19.99 7.94
CA PRO A 242 -34.63 21.31 7.32
C PRO A 242 -35.80 21.38 6.33
N GLY A 243 -36.74 22.32 6.53
CA GLY A 243 -37.74 22.68 5.52
C GLY A 243 -37.12 23.47 4.36
N HIS A 244 -37.67 23.36 3.16
CA HIS A 244 -37.22 23.98 1.89
C HIS A 244 -36.95 25.50 1.90
N ARG A 245 -37.30 26.22 2.97
CA ARG A 245 -37.06 27.66 3.17
C ARG A 245 -36.01 28.00 4.24
N LEU A 246 -35.46 26.99 4.92
CA LEU A 246 -34.51 27.12 6.05
C LEU A 246 -33.10 26.62 5.69
N LEU A 247 -32.74 26.60 4.41
CA LEU A 247 -31.39 26.26 3.93
C LEU A 247 -30.42 27.45 4.10
N PHE A 248 -30.34 28.00 5.31
CA PHE A 248 -29.24 28.90 5.70
C PHE A 248 -27.96 28.08 5.73
N GLN A 249 -27.03 28.39 4.80
CA GLN A 249 -25.82 27.61 4.51
C GLN A 249 -26.16 26.16 4.10
N THR A 250 -26.02 25.85 2.81
CA THR A 250 -26.22 24.47 2.30
C THR A 250 -25.29 23.43 2.94
N THR A 251 -24.30 23.86 3.72
CA THR A 251 -23.43 22.99 4.52
C THR A 251 -23.19 23.62 5.90
N PRO A 252 -23.44 22.90 7.01
CA PRO A 252 -23.08 23.36 8.36
C PRO A 252 -21.56 23.60 8.47
N ILE A 253 -21.10 24.19 9.58
CA ILE A 253 -19.67 24.21 9.93
C ILE A 253 -19.15 22.77 9.71
N TYR A 254 -17.99 22.61 9.07
CA TYR A 254 -17.26 21.36 9.16
C TYR A 254 -17.23 20.92 10.63
N VAL A 255 -17.35 19.64 10.91
CA VAL A 255 -17.32 19.11 12.28
C VAL A 255 -16.27 18.02 12.38
N GLY A 256 -15.72 17.82 13.59
CA GLY A 256 -14.78 16.75 13.87
C GLY A 256 -13.57 16.76 12.94
N GLY A 257 -13.32 15.63 12.28
CA GLY A 257 -12.20 15.45 11.36
C GLY A 257 -12.12 16.45 10.21
N LEU A 258 -13.25 16.91 9.67
CA LEU A 258 -13.25 17.86 8.55
C LEU A 258 -12.65 19.23 8.92
N ILE A 259 -12.85 19.70 10.16
CA ILE A 259 -12.16 20.90 10.67
C ILE A 259 -10.66 20.64 10.75
N GLN A 260 -10.26 19.51 11.35
CA GLN A 260 -8.86 19.18 11.53
C GLN A 260 -8.11 19.14 10.18
N ALA A 261 -8.73 18.56 9.15
CA ALA A 261 -8.18 18.54 7.80
C ALA A 261 -7.91 19.95 7.25
N LYS A 262 -8.84 20.90 7.45
CA LYS A 262 -8.69 22.30 7.03
C LYS A 262 -7.63 23.04 7.83
N CYS A 263 -7.56 22.84 9.15
CA CYS A 263 -6.50 23.41 9.98
C CYS A 263 -5.12 22.96 9.49
N VAL A 264 -4.96 21.66 9.20
CA VAL A 264 -3.69 21.11 8.74
C VAL A 264 -3.26 21.69 7.38
N GLN A 265 -4.18 21.93 6.42
CA GLN A 265 -3.85 22.49 5.10
C GLN A 265 -3.01 23.78 5.16
N CYS A 266 -3.13 24.59 6.22
CA CYS A 266 -2.31 25.78 6.42
C CYS A 266 -1.11 25.54 7.38
N HIS A 267 -1.24 24.62 8.34
CA HIS A 267 -0.25 24.36 9.40
C HIS A 267 0.68 23.15 9.17
N GLN A 268 0.61 22.52 7.99
CA GLN A 268 1.43 21.34 7.59
C GLN A 268 2.93 21.46 7.90
N SER A 269 3.54 22.65 7.90
CA SER A 269 4.99 22.84 8.09
C SER A 269 5.48 22.80 9.54
N SER A 270 4.58 22.66 10.53
CA SER A 270 4.93 22.69 11.96
C SER A 270 5.27 21.31 12.57
N GLU A 271 5.16 20.23 11.78
CA GLU A 271 5.10 18.82 12.19
C GLU A 271 6.06 18.37 13.30
N GLY A 272 7.33 18.80 13.28
CA GLY A 272 8.32 18.36 14.28
C GLY A 272 8.11 18.91 15.69
N LYS A 273 7.50 20.09 15.84
CA LYS A 273 7.12 20.66 17.15
C LYS A 273 5.69 20.26 17.54
N THR A 274 4.84 19.97 16.55
CA THR A 274 3.43 19.63 16.75
C THR A 274 3.24 18.23 17.33
N GLN A 275 4.08 17.23 17.00
CA GLN A 275 3.99 15.89 17.62
C GLN A 275 4.24 15.90 19.14
N GLU A 276 5.22 16.67 19.62
CA GLU A 276 5.53 16.77 21.05
C GLU A 276 4.46 17.59 21.80
N VAL A 277 3.90 18.61 21.13
CA VAL A 277 2.80 19.43 21.67
C VAL A 277 1.48 18.63 21.68
N VAL A 278 1.14 17.88 20.63
CA VAL A 278 -0.07 17.03 20.57
C VAL A 278 -0.04 15.93 21.63
N ARG A 279 1.13 15.32 21.89
CA ARG A 279 1.34 14.38 23.01
C ARG A 279 1.11 15.04 24.39
N LYS A 280 1.36 16.35 24.52
CA LYS A 280 1.23 17.11 25.78
C LYS A 280 -0.08 17.90 25.93
N THR A 281 -0.80 18.21 24.85
CA THR A 281 -1.97 19.13 24.84
C THR A 281 -3.24 18.56 24.18
N GLY A 282 -3.14 17.45 23.44
CA GLY A 282 -4.22 16.49 23.22
C GLY A 282 -5.43 16.81 22.31
N VAL A 283 -5.59 17.94 21.61
CA VAL A 283 -6.95 18.27 21.09
C VAL A 283 -7.13 18.75 19.63
N SER A 284 -6.15 19.29 18.90
CA SER A 284 -6.48 19.97 17.60
C SER A 284 -6.32 19.13 16.31
N THR A 285 -5.55 18.03 16.28
CA THR A 285 -5.27 17.25 15.03
C THR A 285 -5.23 15.72 15.21
N LYS A 286 -5.89 15.18 16.23
CA LYS A 286 -5.83 13.75 16.58
C LYS A 286 -6.20 12.83 15.42
N ASN A 287 -7.33 13.09 14.74
CA ASN A 287 -7.84 12.27 13.65
C ASN A 287 -6.91 12.32 12.43
N TYR A 288 -6.30 13.48 12.17
CA TYR A 288 -5.28 13.62 11.11
C TYR A 288 -4.07 12.72 11.37
N HIS A 289 -3.52 12.76 12.60
CA HIS A 289 -2.37 11.92 12.94
C HIS A 289 -2.72 10.44 12.91
N ARG A 290 -3.90 10.08 13.43
CA ARG A 290 -4.38 8.70 13.39
C ARG A 290 -4.62 8.22 11.96
N GLY A 291 -5.18 9.06 11.09
CA GLY A 291 -5.36 8.78 9.67
C GLY A 291 -4.04 8.59 8.94
N ARG A 292 -3.00 9.36 9.30
CA ARG A 292 -1.65 9.20 8.77
C ARG A 292 -1.03 7.85 9.20
N GLU A 293 -1.21 7.45 10.47
CA GLU A 293 -0.77 6.15 10.97
C GLU A 293 -1.50 5.00 10.24
N LEU A 294 -2.81 5.12 10.03
CA LEU A 294 -3.60 4.17 9.24
C LEU A 294 -3.10 4.11 7.79
N TYR A 295 -2.78 5.24 7.17
CA TYR A 295 -2.23 5.28 5.81
C TYR A 295 -0.91 4.49 5.67
N ILE A 296 -0.12 4.43 6.74
CA ILE A 296 1.13 3.65 6.79
C ILE A 296 0.84 2.19 7.16
N SER A 297 0.19 1.94 8.30
CA SER A 297 -0.07 0.59 8.84
C SER A 297 -1.02 -0.25 7.98
N GLN A 298 -1.88 0.37 7.16
CA GLN A 298 -2.72 -0.31 6.17
C GLN A 298 -2.05 -0.40 4.79
N ALA A 299 -0.75 -0.10 4.69
CA ALA A 299 0.05 -0.15 3.46
C ALA A 299 -0.42 0.75 2.29
N CYS A 300 -1.32 1.70 2.51
CA CYS A 300 -1.81 2.60 1.46
C CYS A 300 -0.65 3.36 0.79
N TYR A 301 0.38 3.73 1.56
CA TYR A 301 1.59 4.41 1.08
C TYR A 301 2.41 3.66 0.03
N ALA A 302 2.34 2.32 0.01
CA ALA A 302 3.11 1.50 -0.92
C ALA A 302 2.45 1.49 -2.31
N CYS A 303 1.13 1.67 -2.37
CA CYS A 303 0.38 1.80 -3.62
C CYS A 303 0.23 3.26 -4.07
N HIS A 304 -0.05 4.18 -3.15
CA HIS A 304 -0.43 5.55 -3.45
C HIS A 304 0.72 6.55 -3.15
N ARG A 305 0.97 7.43 -4.12
CA ARG A 305 1.91 8.56 -4.00
C ARG A 305 1.26 9.74 -3.31
N ILE A 306 1.98 10.38 -2.39
CA ILE A 306 1.71 11.72 -1.86
C ILE A 306 3.05 12.45 -1.86
N ASP A 307 3.13 13.59 -2.55
CA ASP A 307 4.38 14.35 -2.70
C ASP A 307 5.05 14.61 -1.34
N ASN A 308 6.37 14.41 -1.30
CA ASN A 308 7.22 14.57 -0.10
C ASN A 308 6.83 13.67 1.09
N LEU A 309 5.87 12.75 0.93
CA LEU A 309 5.49 11.76 1.94
C LEU A 309 5.68 10.34 1.46
N THR A 310 5.21 9.93 0.27
CA THR A 310 5.21 8.52 -0.17
C THR A 310 5.39 8.37 -1.69
N ARG A 311 6.01 7.28 -2.13
CA ARG A 311 6.40 7.03 -3.54
C ARG A 311 5.59 5.96 -4.26
N GLY A 312 4.51 5.45 -3.67
CA GLY A 312 3.72 4.37 -4.26
C GLY A 312 3.24 4.70 -5.68
N GLY A 313 3.36 3.75 -6.61
CA GLY A 313 3.07 3.99 -8.04
C GLY A 313 1.99 3.09 -8.65
N VAL A 314 1.32 2.28 -7.83
CA VAL A 314 0.30 1.32 -8.29
C VAL A 314 -1.08 1.97 -8.34
N GLY A 315 -1.42 2.74 -7.32
CA GLY A 315 -2.67 3.49 -7.21
C GLY A 315 -2.55 4.91 -7.77
N PRO A 316 -3.67 5.63 -7.94
CA PRO A 316 -3.65 7.04 -8.32
C PRO A 316 -2.88 7.87 -7.29
N GLU A 317 -2.25 8.94 -7.77
CA GLU A 317 -1.56 9.91 -6.92
C GLU A 317 -2.57 10.71 -6.08
N LEU A 318 -2.32 10.78 -4.77
CA LEU A 318 -3.21 11.37 -3.77
C LEU A 318 -2.74 12.74 -3.26
N THR A 319 -1.68 13.31 -3.85
CA THR A 319 -1.13 14.62 -3.45
C THR A 319 -2.19 15.72 -3.34
N ASN A 320 -3.16 15.73 -4.26
CA ASN A 320 -4.26 16.72 -4.31
C ASN A 320 -5.63 16.09 -4.05
N ILE A 321 -5.70 14.93 -3.37
CA ILE A 321 -6.98 14.22 -3.19
C ILE A 321 -7.99 15.03 -2.36
N GLY A 322 -7.53 15.95 -1.50
CA GLY A 322 -8.38 16.84 -0.71
C GLY A 322 -9.15 17.90 -1.51
N GLU A 323 -8.94 17.99 -2.82
CA GLU A 323 -9.75 18.80 -3.74
C GLU A 323 -10.99 18.05 -4.25
N TYR A 324 -11.01 16.72 -4.12
CA TYR A 324 -12.10 15.87 -4.57
C TYR A 324 -13.27 15.88 -3.58
N TYR A 325 -14.45 15.54 -4.08
CA TYR A 325 -15.63 15.42 -3.26
C TYR A 325 -15.46 14.31 -2.19
N PRO A 326 -15.69 14.57 -0.89
CA PRO A 326 -15.41 13.61 0.18
C PRO A 326 -16.08 12.23 -0.01
N TRP A 327 -17.29 12.18 -0.56
CA TRP A 327 -17.97 10.90 -0.80
C TRP A 327 -17.30 10.06 -1.87
N TYR A 328 -16.69 10.66 -2.89
CA TYR A 328 -15.92 9.93 -3.90
C TYR A 328 -14.74 9.20 -3.25
N ILE A 329 -14.02 9.88 -2.35
CA ILE A 329 -12.87 9.30 -1.63
C ILE A 329 -13.35 8.17 -0.71
N LYS A 330 -14.42 8.40 0.05
CA LYS A 330 -15.01 7.38 0.94
C LYS A 330 -15.48 6.15 0.17
N GLU A 331 -16.20 6.34 -0.93
CA GLU A 331 -16.69 5.26 -1.78
C GLU A 331 -15.54 4.46 -2.40
N ALA A 332 -14.48 5.13 -2.86
CA ALA A 332 -13.29 4.47 -3.39
C ALA A 332 -12.59 3.56 -2.35
N MET A 333 -12.67 3.87 -1.06
CA MET A 333 -12.09 3.04 0.01
C MET A 333 -13.03 1.92 0.46
N VAL A 334 -14.32 2.21 0.64
CA VAL A 334 -15.32 1.25 1.15
C VAL A 334 -15.76 0.27 0.06
N TRP A 335 -15.81 0.73 -1.18
CA TRP A 335 -16.15 -0.08 -2.34
C TRP A 335 -15.26 0.28 -3.54
N PRO A 336 -14.00 -0.19 -3.57
CA PRO A 336 -13.05 0.17 -4.63
C PRO A 336 -13.50 -0.17 -6.07
N LYS A 337 -14.42 -1.14 -6.21
CA LYS A 337 -15.03 -1.56 -7.48
C LYS A 337 -16.31 -0.81 -7.85
N ALA A 338 -16.73 0.20 -7.07
CA ALA A 338 -17.90 1.03 -7.35
C ALA A 338 -17.72 1.77 -8.67
N ASN A 339 -16.66 2.59 -8.74
CA ASN A 339 -16.34 3.46 -9.88
C ASN A 339 -15.48 2.78 -10.95
N LEU A 340 -14.60 1.85 -10.56
CA LEU A 340 -13.71 1.12 -11.47
C LEU A 340 -13.86 -0.39 -11.28
N LYS A 341 -14.59 -1.06 -12.18
CA LYS A 341 -14.85 -2.52 -12.07
C LYS A 341 -13.58 -3.37 -12.11
N THR A 342 -12.51 -2.87 -12.72
CA THR A 342 -11.19 -3.51 -12.80
C THR A 342 -10.25 -3.12 -11.66
N SER A 343 -10.72 -2.38 -10.65
CA SER A 343 -9.90 -1.98 -9.51
C SER A 343 -9.32 -3.19 -8.78
N THR A 344 -8.01 -3.13 -8.53
CA THR A 344 -7.23 -4.13 -7.79
C THR A 344 -7.04 -3.75 -6.33
N MET A 345 -7.52 -2.58 -5.90
CA MET A 345 -7.48 -2.16 -4.50
C MET A 345 -8.37 -3.08 -3.65
N PRO A 346 -7.83 -3.74 -2.61
CA PRO A 346 -8.62 -4.61 -1.76
C PRO A 346 -9.57 -3.81 -0.87
N ASN A 347 -10.64 -4.46 -0.41
CA ASN A 347 -11.47 -3.89 0.64
C ASN A 347 -10.79 -4.16 1.98
N PHE A 348 -10.30 -3.10 2.63
CA PHE A 348 -9.66 -3.22 3.94
C PHE A 348 -10.68 -3.34 5.08
N HIS A 349 -11.98 -3.30 4.82
CA HIS A 349 -13.04 -3.41 5.84
C HIS A 349 -12.81 -2.45 7.03
N LEU A 350 -12.32 -1.24 6.72
CA LEU A 350 -12.12 -0.19 7.71
C LEU A 350 -13.46 0.22 8.31
N ASP A 351 -13.48 0.39 9.62
CA ASP A 351 -14.70 0.81 10.29
C ASP A 351 -14.96 2.32 10.17
N HIS A 352 -16.08 2.80 10.71
CA HIS A 352 -16.44 4.20 10.56
C HIS A 352 -15.43 5.18 11.18
N GLU A 353 -14.85 4.84 12.34
CA GLU A 353 -13.87 5.69 13.03
C GLU A 353 -12.55 5.75 12.24
N GLU A 354 -12.06 4.61 11.75
CA GLU A 354 -10.86 4.53 10.91
C GLU A 354 -11.04 5.24 9.58
N LEU A 355 -12.22 5.07 8.96
CA LEU A 355 -12.55 5.78 7.74
C LEU A 355 -12.59 7.29 7.98
N GLU A 356 -13.14 7.76 9.10
CA GLU A 356 -13.15 9.19 9.43
C GLU A 356 -11.71 9.73 9.62
N ASP A 357 -10.87 9.01 10.37
CA ASP A 357 -9.46 9.38 10.59
C ASP A 357 -8.69 9.41 9.27
N LEU A 358 -8.77 8.34 8.47
CA LEU A 358 -8.10 8.26 7.18
C LEU A 358 -8.63 9.32 6.20
N MET A 359 -9.95 9.54 6.15
CA MET A 359 -10.56 10.62 5.36
C MET A 359 -10.04 11.99 5.80
N THR A 360 -9.90 12.22 7.09
CA THR A 360 -9.35 13.47 7.64
C THR A 360 -7.93 13.71 7.15
N PHE A 361 -7.10 12.67 7.18
CA PHE A 361 -5.75 12.73 6.63
C PHE A 361 -5.74 12.99 5.11
N LEU A 362 -6.55 12.28 4.33
CA LEU A 362 -6.60 12.42 2.87
C LEU A 362 -7.16 13.79 2.45
N LEU A 363 -8.22 14.27 3.09
CA LEU A 363 -8.78 15.60 2.82
C LEU A 363 -7.82 16.75 3.16
N ALA A 364 -6.84 16.51 4.02
CA ALA A 364 -5.79 17.48 4.30
C ALA A 364 -4.76 17.60 3.15
N GLN A 365 -4.73 16.68 2.18
CA GLN A 365 -3.75 16.68 1.08
C GLN A 365 -4.21 17.56 -0.08
N ARG A 366 -3.63 18.76 -0.20
CA ARG A 366 -3.86 19.71 -1.31
C ARG A 366 -2.54 20.16 -1.96
N GLY A 367 -1.56 19.26 -1.99
CA GLY A 367 -0.22 19.54 -2.47
C GLY A 367 0.51 20.58 -1.62
N ARG A 368 1.09 21.59 -2.26
CA ARG A 368 1.90 22.63 -1.60
C ARG A 368 1.06 23.46 -0.62
N GLY A 369 1.33 23.32 0.68
CA GLY A 369 0.76 24.19 1.71
C GLY A 369 1.08 25.68 1.45
N LYS A 370 0.11 26.56 1.69
CA LYS A 370 0.25 28.02 1.48
C LYS A 370 1.37 28.67 2.31
N SER A 371 1.76 28.05 3.42
CA SER A 371 2.86 28.49 4.29
C SER A 371 4.26 28.08 3.79
N VAL A 372 4.35 27.25 2.75
CA VAL A 372 5.62 26.76 2.19
C VAL A 372 6.00 27.60 0.96
N SER A 373 7.20 28.17 0.97
CA SER A 373 7.70 28.94 -0.17
C SER A 373 7.83 28.06 -1.42
N GLU A 374 7.49 28.59 -2.60
CA GLU A 374 7.56 27.84 -3.85
C GLU A 374 8.97 27.29 -4.12
N THR A 375 10.01 28.10 -3.88
CA THR A 375 11.40 27.66 -4.03
C THR A 375 11.72 26.48 -3.12
N SER A 376 11.36 26.56 -1.83
CA SER A 376 11.62 25.45 -0.90
C SER A 376 10.84 24.19 -1.26
N TYR A 377 9.60 24.33 -1.74
CA TYR A 377 8.78 23.21 -2.19
C TYR A 377 9.41 22.55 -3.42
N ARG A 378 9.79 23.35 -4.42
CA ARG A 378 10.43 22.86 -5.65
C ARG A 378 11.79 22.21 -5.37
N THR A 379 12.58 22.75 -4.45
CA THR A 379 13.83 22.11 -4.01
C THR A 379 13.54 20.79 -3.31
N ALA A 380 12.63 20.75 -2.34
CA ALA A 380 12.29 19.52 -1.62
C ALA A 380 11.71 18.44 -2.54
N LEU A 381 10.86 18.84 -3.49
CA LEU A 381 10.31 17.97 -4.53
C LEU A 381 11.41 17.49 -5.47
N SER A 382 12.29 18.37 -5.95
CA SER A 382 13.40 18.01 -6.82
C SER A 382 14.39 17.06 -6.13
N GLU A 383 14.72 17.29 -4.86
CA GLU A 383 15.56 16.39 -4.07
C GLU A 383 14.89 15.03 -3.86
N TRP A 384 13.57 15.04 -3.62
CA TRP A 384 12.79 13.83 -3.47
C TRP A 384 12.69 13.07 -4.81
N GLU A 385 12.38 13.72 -5.92
CA GLU A 385 12.40 13.12 -7.27
C GLU A 385 13.79 12.62 -7.67
N ALA A 386 14.85 13.30 -7.23
CA ALA A 386 16.24 12.85 -7.40
C ALA A 386 16.62 11.65 -6.50
N GLY A 387 15.68 11.12 -5.70
CA GLY A 387 15.85 9.90 -4.93
C GLY A 387 16.19 10.08 -3.45
N ARG A 388 15.94 11.26 -2.84
CA ARG A 388 16.10 11.45 -1.38
C ARG A 388 15.24 10.45 -0.61
N LYS A 389 15.89 9.51 0.08
CA LYS A 389 15.23 8.48 0.90
C LYS A 389 14.50 9.07 2.11
N LEU A 390 13.24 8.70 2.28
CA LEU A 390 12.42 8.97 3.47
C LEU A 390 12.90 8.11 4.65
N PRO A 391 12.55 8.43 5.92
CA PRO A 391 13.07 7.73 7.09
C PRO A 391 12.92 6.19 7.04
N TRP A 392 11.80 5.67 6.55
CA TRP A 392 11.54 4.23 6.43
C TRP A 392 12.17 3.57 5.18
N GLU A 393 12.64 4.37 4.21
CA GLU A 393 13.37 3.93 3.01
C GLU A 393 14.89 3.84 3.26
N LYS A 394 15.34 4.32 4.42
CA LYS A 394 16.75 4.30 4.82
C LYS A 394 17.15 2.91 5.34
N PRO A 395 18.46 2.57 5.23
CA PRO A 395 18.99 1.38 5.88
C PRO A 395 18.68 1.36 7.37
N ILE A 396 18.40 0.18 7.89
CA ILE A 396 18.17 -0.02 9.32
C ILE A 396 19.51 -0.02 10.07
N ASN A 397 19.44 0.13 11.39
CA ASN A 397 20.60 -0.07 12.25
C ASN A 397 21.08 -1.53 12.09
N PRO A 398 22.38 -1.80 11.82
CA PRO A 398 22.87 -3.17 11.63
C PRO A 398 22.57 -4.11 12.80
N GLY A 399 22.52 -3.60 14.04
CA GLY A 399 22.15 -4.40 15.22
C GLY A 399 20.69 -4.89 15.22
N LYS A 400 19.82 -4.35 14.34
CA LYS A 400 18.43 -4.76 14.16
C LYS A 400 18.23 -5.83 13.08
N LEU A 401 19.28 -6.17 12.33
CA LEU A 401 19.20 -7.11 11.21
C LEU A 401 18.74 -8.51 11.63
N LEU A 402 19.24 -9.01 12.77
CA LEU A 402 18.90 -10.32 13.34
C LEU A 402 18.02 -10.20 14.60
N ASP A 403 17.34 -9.06 14.76
CA ASP A 403 16.41 -8.81 15.86
C ASP A 403 15.00 -9.24 15.43
N LEU A 404 14.54 -10.36 15.99
CA LEU A 404 13.22 -10.91 15.68
C LEU A 404 12.11 -9.95 16.10
N ARG A 405 12.22 -9.29 17.27
CA ARG A 405 11.17 -8.37 17.75
C ARG A 405 11.05 -7.17 16.82
N TYR A 406 12.18 -6.59 16.42
CA TYR A 406 12.19 -5.48 15.45
C TYR A 406 11.49 -5.86 14.14
N SER A 407 11.84 -7.02 13.58
CA SER A 407 11.31 -7.48 12.30
C SER A 407 9.80 -7.76 12.39
N MET A 408 9.35 -8.32 13.52
CA MET A 408 7.93 -8.51 13.81
C MET A 408 7.18 -7.18 13.98
N THR A 409 7.81 -6.15 14.57
CA THR A 409 7.26 -4.80 14.63
C THR A 409 7.12 -4.18 13.25
N VAL A 410 8.12 -4.34 12.37
CA VAL A 410 8.03 -3.90 10.96
C VAL A 410 6.87 -4.60 10.26
N PHE A 411 6.71 -5.92 10.43
CA PHE A 411 5.59 -6.65 9.87
C PHE A 411 4.24 -6.11 10.35
N ALA A 412 4.13 -5.85 11.66
CA ALA A 412 2.90 -5.39 12.30
C ALA A 412 2.53 -3.95 11.93
N ALA A 413 3.48 -3.01 11.92
CA ALA A 413 3.20 -1.57 11.86
C ALA A 413 3.50 -0.92 10.50
N GLU A 414 4.33 -1.53 9.66
CA GLU A 414 4.73 -0.98 8.35
C GLU A 414 4.03 -1.66 7.17
N GLY A 415 2.82 -2.20 7.39
CA GLY A 415 1.90 -2.55 6.30
C GLY A 415 1.86 -4.02 5.87
N CYS A 416 2.80 -4.88 6.29
CA CYS A 416 2.73 -6.30 5.92
C CYS A 416 1.48 -6.99 6.53
N ALA A 417 1.17 -6.70 7.79
CA ALA A 417 0.00 -7.21 8.51
C ALA A 417 -1.35 -6.72 7.92
N ALA A 418 -1.34 -5.65 7.12
CA ALA A 418 -2.53 -5.17 6.41
C ALA A 418 -3.03 -6.17 5.36
N CYS A 419 -2.17 -7.05 4.87
CA CYS A 419 -2.53 -8.02 3.84
C CYS A 419 -2.26 -9.46 4.26
N HIS A 420 -1.18 -9.71 5.00
CA HIS A 420 -0.76 -11.03 5.43
C HIS A 420 -1.09 -11.26 6.90
N ARG A 421 -1.54 -12.49 7.20
CA ARG A 421 -1.65 -12.98 8.58
C ARG A 421 -0.45 -13.87 8.90
N LEU A 422 0.25 -13.60 10.00
CA LEU A 422 1.43 -14.35 10.42
C LEU A 422 1.33 -14.79 11.89
N LYS A 423 1.46 -16.09 12.13
CA LYS A 423 1.49 -16.68 13.47
C LYS A 423 2.87 -16.51 14.11
N GLY A 424 2.88 -16.27 15.43
CA GLY A 424 4.09 -16.14 16.24
C GLY A 424 4.13 -14.93 17.19
N PHE A 425 3.06 -14.12 17.22
CA PHE A 425 2.96 -12.96 18.10
C PHE A 425 2.35 -13.36 19.45
N GLU A 426 3.09 -13.14 20.53
CA GLU A 426 2.68 -13.49 21.89
C GLU A 426 2.15 -12.25 22.65
N SER A 427 1.16 -12.49 23.52
CA SER A 427 0.57 -11.50 24.43
C SER A 427 0.77 -11.94 25.89
N ASN A 428 0.67 -10.99 26.82
CA ASN A 428 0.58 -11.27 28.25
C ASN A 428 -0.73 -12.00 28.63
N VAL A 429 -1.74 -11.97 27.76
CA VAL A 429 -2.98 -12.74 27.87
C VAL A 429 -2.74 -14.18 27.42
N GLY A 430 -3.18 -15.15 28.21
CA GLY A 430 -3.04 -16.57 27.90
C GLY A 430 -4.09 -17.44 28.57
N PHE A 431 -4.01 -18.75 28.34
CA PHE A 431 -4.80 -19.71 29.12
C PHE A 431 -4.28 -19.78 30.55
N ARG A 432 -5.17 -19.82 31.54
CA ARG A 432 -4.80 -19.86 32.97
C ARG A 432 -3.83 -21.00 33.27
N VAL A 433 -4.03 -22.16 32.65
CA VAL A 433 -3.19 -23.34 32.83
C VAL A 433 -1.72 -23.09 32.47
N GLU A 434 -1.42 -22.15 31.56
CA GLU A 434 -0.06 -21.79 31.15
C GLU A 434 0.78 -21.24 32.31
N LYS A 435 0.15 -20.62 33.33
CA LYS A 435 0.85 -20.16 34.55
C LYS A 435 1.50 -21.30 35.34
N GLU A 436 1.00 -22.51 35.17
CA GLU A 436 1.47 -23.72 35.87
C GLU A 436 2.37 -24.60 35.00
N LYS A 437 2.76 -24.15 33.80
CA LYS A 437 3.55 -24.93 32.80
C LYS A 437 2.88 -26.28 32.50
N PRO A 438 1.72 -26.26 31.82
CA PRO A 438 0.89 -27.43 31.60
C PRO A 438 1.59 -28.41 30.67
N ASP A 439 1.18 -29.67 30.73
CA ASP A 439 1.56 -30.64 29.70
C ASP A 439 0.87 -30.32 28.36
N PHE A 440 1.39 -30.94 27.29
CA PHE A 440 0.88 -30.77 25.93
C PHE A 440 -0.64 -30.96 25.85
N GLU A 441 -1.15 -32.02 26.47
CA GLU A 441 -2.54 -32.43 26.28
C GLU A 441 -3.54 -31.54 27.03
N THR A 442 -3.13 -30.98 28.17
CA THR A 442 -3.90 -29.97 28.89
C THR A 442 -3.98 -28.68 28.08
N LEU A 443 -2.85 -28.20 27.55
CA LEU A 443 -2.82 -26.97 26.73
C LEU A 443 -3.57 -27.15 25.41
N TYR A 444 -3.41 -28.30 24.76
CA TYR A 444 -4.07 -28.61 23.50
C TYR A 444 -5.60 -28.57 23.63
N LYS A 445 -6.15 -29.08 24.74
CA LYS A 445 -7.60 -29.04 25.00
C LYS A 445 -8.14 -27.62 25.20
N GLU A 446 -7.37 -26.75 25.84
CA GLU A 446 -7.76 -25.33 25.97
C GLU A 446 -7.75 -24.64 24.60
N ARG A 447 -6.77 -24.94 23.75
CA ARG A 447 -6.71 -24.46 22.36
C ARG A 447 -7.83 -25.00 21.49
N GLU A 448 -8.17 -26.29 21.61
CA GLU A 448 -9.31 -26.91 20.94
C GLU A 448 -10.63 -26.23 21.36
N TRP A 449 -10.85 -26.07 22.67
CA TRP A 449 -12.00 -25.32 23.20
C TRP A 449 -12.09 -23.90 22.64
N PHE A 450 -10.96 -23.18 22.59
CA PHE A 450 -10.93 -21.81 22.06
C PHE A 450 -11.27 -21.77 20.56
N ARG A 451 -10.70 -22.69 19.76
CA ARG A 451 -10.95 -22.76 18.31
C ARG A 451 -12.38 -23.15 17.99
N ASP A 452 -12.99 -24.03 18.79
CA ASP A 452 -14.40 -24.41 18.65
C ASP A 452 -15.34 -23.23 18.95
N LEU A 453 -15.00 -22.41 19.96
CA LEU A 453 -15.80 -21.25 20.35
C LEU A 453 -15.59 -20.04 19.44
N PHE A 454 -14.36 -19.84 18.96
CA PHE A 454 -13.94 -18.74 18.09
C PHE A 454 -13.18 -19.29 16.88
N PRO A 455 -13.89 -19.81 15.86
CA PRO A 455 -13.27 -20.29 14.64
C PRO A 455 -12.61 -19.14 13.87
N GLU A 456 -11.66 -19.44 12.97
CA GLU A 456 -10.89 -18.40 12.31
C GLU A 456 -11.76 -17.45 11.46
N THR A 457 -12.80 -17.95 10.78
CA THR A 457 -13.71 -17.14 9.97
C THR A 457 -14.95 -16.64 10.73
N VAL A 458 -14.89 -16.57 12.06
CA VAL A 458 -16.01 -16.12 12.91
C VAL A 458 -16.48 -14.70 12.53
N ILE A 459 -17.79 -14.51 12.43
CA ILE A 459 -18.39 -13.18 12.16
C ILE A 459 -18.66 -12.41 13.46
N GLY A 460 -18.67 -11.07 13.40
CA GLY A 460 -18.78 -10.23 14.59
C GLY A 460 -20.01 -10.51 15.48
N SER A 461 -21.15 -10.90 14.91
CA SER A 461 -22.34 -11.26 15.71
C SER A 461 -22.16 -12.58 16.48
N GLU A 462 -21.47 -13.56 15.90
CA GLU A 462 -21.16 -14.83 16.56
C GLU A 462 -20.16 -14.62 17.70
N VAL A 463 -19.19 -13.70 17.53
CA VAL A 463 -18.30 -13.30 18.63
C VAL A 463 -19.10 -12.74 19.81
N VAL A 464 -20.06 -11.86 19.55
CA VAL A 464 -20.91 -11.28 20.60
C VAL A 464 -21.74 -12.36 21.31
N GLU A 465 -22.35 -13.27 20.54
CA GLU A 465 -23.15 -14.37 21.08
C GLU A 465 -22.31 -15.33 21.92
N ALA A 466 -21.13 -15.74 21.42
CA ALA A 466 -20.20 -16.60 22.14
C ALA A 466 -19.78 -15.98 23.48
N ILE A 467 -19.48 -14.68 23.50
CA ILE A 467 -19.13 -13.96 24.73
C ILE A 467 -20.33 -13.94 25.70
N ASP A 468 -21.55 -13.72 25.21
CA ASP A 468 -22.73 -13.63 26.06
C ASP A 468 -23.10 -14.97 26.70
N VAL A 469 -22.98 -16.06 25.95
CA VAL A 469 -23.29 -17.40 26.44
C VAL A 469 -22.19 -17.92 27.36
N HIS A 470 -20.92 -17.64 27.05
CA HIS A 470 -19.76 -18.25 27.71
C HIS A 470 -18.92 -17.30 28.59
N ALA A 471 -19.40 -16.09 28.91
CA ALA A 471 -18.63 -15.06 29.64
C ALA A 471 -17.90 -15.60 30.88
N SER A 472 -18.59 -16.30 31.78
CA SER A 472 -18.00 -16.82 33.02
C SER A 472 -16.96 -17.93 32.76
N GLU A 473 -17.12 -18.70 31.69
CA GLU A 473 -16.14 -19.70 31.29
C GLU A 473 -14.89 -19.05 30.71
N ILE A 474 -15.06 -18.05 29.83
CA ILE A 474 -14.00 -17.26 29.24
C ILE A 474 -13.16 -16.59 30.33
N ASP A 475 -13.79 -15.89 31.27
CA ASP A 475 -13.06 -15.19 32.35
C ASP A 475 -12.29 -16.14 33.28
N ARG A 476 -12.77 -17.38 33.41
CA ARG A 476 -12.08 -18.41 34.16
C ARG A 476 -10.90 -18.98 33.38
N ARG A 477 -11.02 -19.22 32.08
CA ARG A 477 -9.97 -19.89 31.29
C ARG A 477 -8.91 -18.94 30.73
N ILE A 478 -9.28 -17.71 30.37
CA ILE A 478 -8.41 -16.72 29.74
C ILE A 478 -8.09 -15.60 30.74
N VAL A 479 -6.82 -15.38 31.02
CA VAL A 479 -6.34 -14.45 32.05
C VAL A 479 -5.16 -13.62 31.58
N ASP A 480 -4.99 -12.46 32.20
CA ASP A 480 -3.82 -11.60 32.02
C ASP A 480 -2.62 -12.11 32.84
N ASP A 481 -1.46 -11.48 32.65
CA ASP A 481 -0.20 -11.76 33.35
C ASP A 481 0.25 -13.22 33.26
N VAL A 482 0.07 -13.85 32.09
CA VAL A 482 0.58 -15.19 31.78
C VAL A 482 2.04 -15.11 31.34
N ARG A 483 2.41 -14.05 30.61
CA ARG A 483 3.76 -13.80 30.11
C ARG A 483 4.17 -12.35 30.42
N ALA A 484 5.46 -12.13 30.66
CA ALA A 484 6.03 -10.77 30.79
C ALA A 484 6.63 -10.32 29.45
N ASP A 485 6.77 -9.00 29.25
CA ASP A 485 7.47 -8.39 28.11
C ASP A 485 7.00 -8.90 26.73
N SER A 486 5.68 -9.01 26.58
CA SER A 486 5.03 -9.57 25.40
C SER A 486 4.90 -8.53 24.28
N LEU A 487 5.11 -8.97 23.04
CA LEU A 487 5.24 -8.08 21.89
C LEU A 487 3.93 -7.37 21.53
N LEU A 488 2.78 -8.03 21.71
CA LEU A 488 1.50 -7.43 21.38
C LEU A 488 1.17 -6.22 22.26
N GLU A 489 1.55 -6.26 23.55
CA GLU A 489 1.38 -5.11 24.45
C GLU A 489 2.34 -3.97 24.12
N GLU A 490 3.59 -4.27 23.78
CA GLU A 490 4.54 -3.26 23.29
C GLU A 490 4.04 -2.57 22.01
N LEU A 491 3.49 -3.34 21.07
CA LEU A 491 2.92 -2.81 19.85
C LEU A 491 1.72 -1.89 20.11
N GLU A 492 0.85 -2.23 21.05
CA GLU A 492 -0.27 -1.37 21.42
C GLU A 492 0.15 -0.13 22.21
N GLU A 493 1.25 -0.19 22.96
CA GLU A 493 1.82 0.99 23.62
C GLU A 493 2.47 1.95 22.61
N GLU A 494 3.24 1.43 21.65
CA GLU A 494 3.91 2.23 20.63
C GLU A 494 2.96 2.73 19.54
N TYR A 495 2.01 1.88 19.13
CA TYR A 495 1.01 2.13 18.09
C TYR A 495 -0.39 1.82 18.62
N PRO A 496 -1.01 2.75 19.38
CA PRO A 496 -2.32 2.52 19.98
C PRO A 496 -3.36 2.09 18.93
N LYS A 497 -4.19 1.08 19.24
CA LYS A 497 -5.25 0.57 18.37
C LYS A 497 -4.76 -0.06 17.06
N LEU A 498 -3.48 -0.43 16.95
CA LEU A 498 -2.94 -1.05 15.74
C LEU A 498 -3.54 -2.43 15.51
N ILE A 499 -3.53 -3.30 16.53
CA ILE A 499 -4.01 -4.68 16.42
C ILE A 499 -5.49 -4.68 16.09
N GLU A 500 -6.31 -3.92 16.83
CA GLU A 500 -7.77 -3.88 16.59
C GLU A 500 -8.09 -3.45 15.15
N SER A 501 -7.24 -2.63 14.52
CA SER A 501 -7.44 -2.15 13.15
C SER A 501 -7.34 -3.23 12.08
N TYR A 502 -6.87 -4.42 12.42
CA TYR A 502 -6.83 -5.59 11.52
C TYR A 502 -8.02 -6.54 11.69
N TYR A 503 -8.86 -6.36 12.72
CA TYR A 503 -9.93 -7.30 13.09
C TYR A 503 -11.28 -6.60 13.26
N ASP A 504 -11.94 -6.33 12.14
CA ASP A 504 -13.24 -5.69 12.03
C ASP A 504 -14.36 -6.41 12.82
N ASN A 505 -14.40 -7.74 12.82
CA ASN A 505 -15.36 -8.53 13.58
C ASN A 505 -15.26 -8.29 15.10
N PHE A 506 -14.05 -8.10 15.63
CA PHE A 506 -13.83 -7.78 17.04
C PHE A 506 -14.18 -6.31 17.35
N LYS A 507 -13.94 -5.39 16.40
CA LYS A 507 -14.42 -4.00 16.51
C LYS A 507 -15.93 -3.89 16.48
N TYR A 508 -16.60 -4.74 15.71
CA TYR A 508 -18.05 -4.88 15.77
C TYR A 508 -18.48 -5.31 17.18
N ALA A 509 -17.86 -6.36 17.73
CA ALA A 509 -18.18 -6.86 19.07
C ALA A 509 -17.95 -5.82 20.18
N LEU A 510 -16.86 -5.05 20.12
CA LEU A 510 -16.59 -3.94 21.05
C LEU A 510 -17.73 -2.92 21.10
N ARG A 511 -18.38 -2.65 19.96
CA ARG A 511 -19.42 -1.62 19.85
C ARG A 511 -20.84 -2.13 19.99
N ALA A 512 -21.06 -3.43 19.80
CA ALA A 512 -22.40 -4.04 19.79
C ALA A 512 -23.22 -3.69 21.04
N LYS A 513 -22.57 -3.53 22.20
CA LYS A 513 -23.20 -3.23 23.49
C LYS A 513 -23.10 -1.78 23.96
N ASN A 514 -22.59 -0.87 23.14
CA ASN A 514 -22.46 0.54 23.52
C ASN A 514 -23.78 1.16 23.98
N HIS A 515 -24.89 0.80 23.35
CA HIS A 515 -26.22 1.29 23.71
C HIS A 515 -26.70 0.73 25.07
N LEU A 516 -26.43 -0.55 25.37
CA LEU A 516 -26.78 -1.19 26.63
C LEU A 516 -26.02 -0.57 27.81
N PHE A 517 -24.77 -0.18 27.58
CA PHE A 517 -23.90 0.38 28.61
C PHE A 517 -23.80 1.90 28.57
N ALA A 518 -24.71 2.60 27.88
CA ALA A 518 -24.67 4.05 27.74
C ALA A 518 -24.62 4.81 29.08
N GLN A 519 -25.17 4.23 30.15
CA GLN A 519 -25.15 4.78 31.51
C GLN A 519 -24.34 3.92 32.51
N ASN A 520 -23.70 2.84 32.06
CA ASN A 520 -22.93 1.91 32.91
C ASN A 520 -21.48 1.81 32.40
N SER A 521 -20.63 2.72 32.88
CA SER A 521 -19.23 2.80 32.48
C SER A 521 -18.42 1.57 32.90
N GLU A 522 -18.73 0.97 34.04
CA GLU A 522 -18.04 -0.22 34.57
C GLU A 522 -18.37 -1.46 33.73
N GLY A 523 -19.65 -1.70 33.43
CA GLY A 523 -20.05 -2.80 32.54
C GLY A 523 -19.50 -2.67 31.12
N LYS A 524 -19.39 -1.43 30.61
CA LYS A 524 -18.71 -1.16 29.33
C LYS A 524 -17.24 -1.54 29.38
N LYS A 525 -16.56 -1.19 30.46
CA LYS A 525 -15.14 -1.48 30.66
C LYS A 525 -14.90 -3.00 30.72
N GLU A 526 -15.67 -3.73 31.54
CA GLU A 526 -15.57 -5.19 31.63
C GLU A 526 -15.84 -5.89 30.29
N TRP A 527 -16.83 -5.41 29.52
CA TRP A 527 -17.09 -5.92 28.18
C TRP A 527 -15.88 -5.71 27.26
N ASN A 528 -15.36 -4.49 27.21
CA ASN A 528 -14.22 -4.16 26.34
C ASN A 528 -12.97 -4.96 26.72
N GLU A 529 -12.67 -5.10 28.01
CA GLU A 529 -11.55 -5.91 28.50
C GLU A 529 -11.70 -7.39 28.13
N ARG A 530 -12.93 -7.93 28.20
CA ARG A 530 -13.19 -9.32 27.78
C ARG A 530 -13.00 -9.50 26.27
N VAL A 531 -13.54 -8.60 25.45
CA VAL A 531 -13.35 -8.64 23.99
C VAL A 531 -11.87 -8.51 23.64
N TYR A 532 -11.14 -7.62 24.33
CA TYR A 532 -9.70 -7.44 24.14
C TYR A 532 -8.90 -8.71 24.47
N ARG A 533 -9.17 -9.36 25.62
CA ARG A 533 -8.51 -10.64 25.97
C ARG A 533 -8.75 -11.73 24.92
N ILE A 534 -9.97 -11.83 24.40
CA ILE A 534 -10.30 -12.80 23.34
C ILE A 534 -9.58 -12.42 22.04
N LEU A 535 -9.51 -11.14 21.69
CA LEU A 535 -8.76 -10.68 20.52
C LEU A 535 -7.27 -11.06 20.63
N MET A 536 -6.63 -10.84 21.79
CA MET A 536 -5.23 -11.24 22.00
C MET A 536 -5.02 -12.75 21.88
N MET A 537 -5.96 -13.55 22.40
CA MET A 537 -5.93 -15.01 22.21
C MET A 537 -6.15 -15.42 20.75
N TYR A 538 -7.06 -14.74 20.04
CA TYR A 538 -7.34 -14.98 18.64
C TYR A 538 -6.11 -14.67 17.76
N VAL A 539 -5.41 -13.56 18.04
CA VAL A 539 -4.16 -13.18 17.37
C VAL A 539 -3.06 -14.22 17.61
N GLN A 540 -2.93 -14.72 18.84
CA GLN A 540 -1.95 -15.76 19.15
C GLN A 540 -2.22 -17.06 18.41
N GLU A 541 -3.50 -17.46 18.32
CA GLU A 541 -3.86 -18.76 17.77
C GLU A 541 -3.88 -18.80 16.24
N TYR A 542 -4.34 -17.72 15.60
CA TYR A 542 -4.46 -17.63 14.14
C TYR A 542 -3.39 -16.74 13.47
N GLY A 543 -2.73 -15.89 14.23
CA GLY A 543 -1.70 -14.95 13.77
C GLY A 543 -2.19 -13.49 13.67
N LEU A 544 -1.22 -12.57 13.68
CA LEU A 544 -1.43 -11.13 13.53
C LEU A 544 -1.63 -10.75 12.06
N GLY A 545 -2.68 -9.98 11.76
CA GLY A 545 -2.94 -9.38 10.45
C GLY A 545 -4.18 -9.90 9.72
N ARG A 546 -4.38 -9.41 8.50
CA ARG A 546 -5.56 -9.68 7.65
C ARG A 546 -5.38 -10.91 6.76
N LEU A 547 -6.50 -11.46 6.29
CA LEU A 547 -6.55 -12.55 5.30
C LEU A 547 -6.90 -12.02 3.91
N ILE A 548 -6.14 -11.05 3.40
CA ILE A 548 -6.26 -10.59 2.00
C ILE A 548 -5.29 -11.40 1.12
N CYS A 549 -4.10 -11.71 1.61
CA CYS A 549 -3.05 -12.45 0.93
C CYS A 549 -2.68 -13.77 1.67
N PRO A 550 -1.98 -14.70 1.01
CA PRO A 550 -1.55 -15.97 1.62
C PRO A 550 -0.73 -15.80 2.91
N ARG A 551 -0.88 -16.71 3.87
CA ARG A 551 -0.08 -16.71 5.11
C ARG A 551 1.37 -17.07 4.79
N PRO A 552 2.37 -16.29 5.24
CA PRO A 552 3.77 -16.64 5.07
C PRO A 552 4.30 -17.52 6.21
N ASN A 553 3.41 -18.14 7.01
CA ASN A 553 3.73 -18.93 8.21
C ASN A 553 4.84 -19.97 8.03
N TRP A 554 5.01 -20.52 6.82
CA TRP A 554 6.01 -21.54 6.50
C TRP A 554 6.96 -21.14 5.36
N SER A 555 6.90 -19.89 4.91
CA SER A 555 7.67 -19.45 3.73
C SER A 555 9.17 -19.59 3.93
N GLY A 556 9.69 -19.42 5.15
CA GLY A 556 11.10 -19.63 5.48
C GLY A 556 11.58 -21.10 5.47
N ILE A 557 10.72 -22.05 5.09
CA ILE A 557 11.10 -23.46 4.91
C ILE A 557 11.30 -23.78 3.42
N TYR A 558 10.31 -23.43 2.60
CA TYR A 558 10.25 -23.84 1.19
C TYR A 558 10.68 -22.73 0.21
N ARG A 559 10.95 -21.51 0.68
CA ARG A 559 11.53 -20.42 -0.13
C ARG A 559 12.94 -20.12 0.36
N SER A 560 13.85 -19.95 -0.59
CA SER A 560 15.20 -19.47 -0.30
C SER A 560 15.18 -17.99 0.08
N ASP A 561 16.26 -17.52 0.71
CA ASP A 561 16.49 -16.09 0.95
C ASP A 561 16.41 -15.29 -0.35
N GLU A 562 17.01 -15.83 -1.42
CA GLU A 562 16.97 -15.28 -2.77
C GLU A 562 15.53 -15.02 -3.23
N TRP A 563 14.70 -16.06 -3.14
CA TRP A 563 13.30 -15.97 -3.55
C TRP A 563 12.53 -14.96 -2.70
N LEU A 564 12.76 -14.91 -1.38
CA LEU A 564 12.05 -14.00 -0.48
C LEU A 564 12.42 -12.54 -0.73
N ILE A 565 13.70 -12.23 -0.82
CA ILE A 565 14.20 -10.86 -1.12
C ILE A 565 13.68 -10.39 -2.48
N GLU A 566 13.75 -11.27 -3.48
CA GLU A 566 13.26 -10.97 -4.81
C GLU A 566 11.75 -10.77 -4.84
N HIS A 567 11.00 -11.62 -4.13
CA HIS A 567 9.57 -11.46 -3.96
C HIS A 567 9.23 -10.10 -3.35
N PHE A 568 9.95 -9.64 -2.32
CA PHE A 568 9.71 -8.32 -1.73
C PHE A 568 10.00 -7.17 -2.70
N ARG A 569 11.08 -7.28 -3.50
CA ARG A 569 11.46 -6.25 -4.48
C ARG A 569 10.52 -6.22 -5.68
N LYS A 570 10.08 -7.38 -6.16
CA LYS A 570 9.28 -7.56 -7.38
C LYS A 570 8.31 -8.75 -7.24
N PRO A 571 7.20 -8.61 -6.50
CA PRO A 571 6.30 -9.72 -6.22
C PRO A 571 5.72 -10.39 -7.48
N SER A 572 5.43 -9.60 -8.51
CA SER A 572 4.84 -10.04 -9.78
C SER A 572 5.73 -10.96 -10.60
N ARG A 573 7.04 -10.99 -10.33
CA ARG A 573 8.00 -11.85 -11.02
C ARG A 573 7.78 -13.32 -10.67
N HIS A 574 7.69 -13.64 -9.38
CA HIS A 574 7.47 -15.02 -8.93
C HIS A 574 6.02 -15.45 -8.95
N THR A 575 5.10 -14.52 -8.69
CA THR A 575 3.67 -14.77 -8.69
C THR A 575 3.01 -13.81 -9.67
N ALA A 576 2.59 -14.34 -10.81
CA ALA A 576 1.96 -13.53 -11.84
C ALA A 576 0.80 -12.73 -11.27
N ARG A 577 0.75 -11.43 -11.57
CA ARG A 577 -0.28 -10.50 -11.08
C ARG A 577 -0.43 -10.45 -9.56
N SER A 578 0.66 -10.66 -8.83
CA SER A 578 0.67 -10.41 -7.39
C SER A 578 0.12 -9.01 -7.10
N LEU A 579 -0.83 -8.93 -6.16
CA LEU A 579 -1.36 -7.67 -5.63
C LEU A 579 -0.46 -7.06 -4.57
N MET A 580 0.57 -7.79 -4.13
CA MET A 580 1.54 -7.28 -3.17
C MET A 580 2.24 -6.05 -3.74
N PRO A 581 2.21 -4.90 -3.05
CA PRO A 581 2.90 -3.71 -3.51
C PRO A 581 4.41 -3.87 -3.39
N VAL A 582 5.15 -3.10 -4.19
CA VAL A 582 6.60 -2.99 -4.02
C VAL A 582 6.86 -2.11 -2.80
N MET A 583 7.35 -2.73 -1.73
CA MET A 583 7.63 -2.03 -0.49
C MET A 583 8.86 -1.13 -0.67
N PRO A 584 8.78 0.19 -0.36
CA PRO A 584 9.90 1.12 -0.52
C PRO A 584 10.89 0.98 0.64
N PHE A 585 11.42 -0.23 0.85
CA PHE A 585 12.36 -0.52 1.92
C PHE A 585 13.79 -0.60 1.40
N ASP A 586 14.74 -0.35 2.28
CA ASP A 586 16.13 -0.71 2.04
C ASP A 586 16.31 -2.23 2.19
N ASP A 587 17.28 -2.79 1.46
CA ASP A 587 17.57 -4.24 1.48
C ASP A 587 17.81 -4.78 2.89
N SER A 588 18.43 -3.98 3.77
CA SER A 588 18.67 -4.35 5.16
C SER A 588 17.38 -4.68 5.93
N LYS A 589 16.25 -4.04 5.59
CA LYS A 589 14.94 -4.36 6.17
C LYS A 589 14.35 -5.63 5.56
N PHE A 590 14.58 -5.90 4.27
CA PHE A 590 14.20 -7.18 3.65
C PHE A 590 14.96 -8.36 4.24
N TYR A 591 16.26 -8.21 4.54
CA TYR A 591 17.04 -9.22 5.23
C TYR A 591 16.47 -9.52 6.63
N ALA A 592 16.10 -8.48 7.38
CA ALA A 592 15.48 -8.64 8.70
C ALA A 592 14.11 -9.36 8.63
N LEU A 593 13.26 -9.01 7.66
CA LEU A 593 11.99 -9.71 7.41
C LEU A 593 12.21 -11.17 6.97
N THR A 594 13.26 -11.44 6.18
CA THR A 594 13.63 -12.80 5.75
C THR A 594 14.03 -13.65 6.96
N TYR A 595 14.90 -13.12 7.83
CA TYR A 595 15.27 -13.77 9.09
C TYR A 595 14.06 -14.06 9.99
N MET A 596 13.12 -13.12 10.09
CA MET A 596 11.86 -13.34 10.83
C MET A 596 11.05 -14.50 10.25
N LEU A 597 10.91 -14.57 8.93
CA LEU A 597 10.16 -15.64 8.28
C LEU A 597 10.81 -17.01 8.50
N ASP A 598 12.13 -17.10 8.56
CA ASP A 598 12.85 -18.33 8.87
C ASP A 598 12.61 -18.80 10.30
N GLU A 599 12.79 -17.90 11.27
CA GLU A 599 12.62 -18.20 12.69
C GLU A 599 11.17 -18.57 13.01
N LEU A 600 10.20 -17.82 12.49
CA LEU A 600 8.79 -18.11 12.72
C LEU A 600 8.33 -19.36 11.96
N ALA A 601 8.82 -19.61 10.75
CA ALA A 601 8.48 -20.82 10.02
C ALA A 601 8.96 -22.09 10.74
N LYS A 602 10.15 -22.04 11.34
CA LYS A 602 10.65 -23.11 12.21
C LYS A 602 9.69 -23.35 13.38
N ARG A 603 9.37 -22.31 14.15
CA ARG A 603 8.47 -22.42 15.31
C ARG A 603 7.10 -22.98 14.94
N ASN A 604 6.50 -22.46 13.86
CA ASN A 604 5.17 -22.86 13.39
C ASN A 604 5.15 -24.30 12.89
N ARG A 605 6.20 -24.78 12.20
CA ARG A 605 6.31 -26.19 11.81
C ARG A 605 6.46 -27.07 13.03
N ASP A 606 7.38 -26.73 13.93
CA ASP A 606 7.72 -27.58 15.07
C ASP A 606 6.49 -27.74 16.00
N GLU A 607 5.68 -26.70 16.15
CA GLU A 607 4.38 -26.75 16.84
C GLU A 607 3.39 -27.73 16.18
N VAL A 608 3.23 -27.68 14.85
CA VAL A 608 2.35 -28.61 14.12
C VAL A 608 2.87 -30.04 14.20
N ARG A 609 4.20 -30.23 14.16
CA ARG A 609 4.85 -31.53 14.30
C ARG A 609 4.61 -32.13 15.68
N GLU A 610 4.72 -31.33 16.74
CA GLU A 610 4.41 -31.78 18.10
C GLU A 610 2.97 -32.31 18.21
N ILE A 611 2.01 -31.68 17.53
CA ILE A 611 0.62 -32.17 17.47
C ILE A 611 0.55 -33.54 16.80
N TRP A 612 1.20 -33.71 15.64
CA TRP A 612 1.18 -34.99 14.91
C TRP A 612 1.96 -36.10 15.62
N ASP A 613 3.04 -35.77 16.33
CA ASP A 613 3.80 -36.74 17.11
C ASP A 613 2.99 -37.28 18.31
N ASN A 614 2.15 -36.44 18.91
CA ASN A 614 1.30 -36.84 20.04
C ASN A 614 -0.03 -37.48 19.62
N ARG A 615 -0.68 -37.01 18.55
CA ARG A 615 -2.04 -37.44 18.15
C ARG A 615 -2.11 -38.22 16.84
N GLY A 616 -0.99 -38.39 16.14
CA GLY A 616 -0.93 -38.96 14.80
C GLY A 616 -1.27 -37.92 13.72
N PHE A 617 -0.82 -38.20 12.50
CA PHE A 617 -1.13 -37.37 11.34
C PHE A 617 -2.62 -37.46 10.98
N ASN A 618 -3.28 -36.30 10.86
CA ASN A 618 -4.66 -36.20 10.42
C ASN A 618 -4.73 -35.38 9.10
N PRO A 619 -5.08 -36.00 7.96
CA PRO A 619 -5.21 -35.33 6.67
C PRO A 619 -6.15 -34.11 6.66
N GLU A 620 -7.28 -34.19 7.36
CA GLU A 620 -8.26 -33.10 7.40
C GLU A 620 -7.70 -31.89 8.16
N LEU A 621 -7.04 -32.12 9.29
CA LEU A 621 -6.37 -31.05 10.05
C LEU A 621 -5.21 -30.44 9.25
N ALA A 622 -4.43 -31.26 8.54
CA ALA A 622 -3.37 -30.78 7.65
C ALA A 622 -3.94 -29.90 6.52
N TYR A 623 -5.06 -30.32 5.91
CA TYR A 623 -5.77 -29.53 4.91
C TYR A 623 -6.27 -28.19 5.48
N GLN A 624 -6.90 -28.20 6.65
CA GLN A 624 -7.37 -27.00 7.33
C GLN A 624 -6.22 -26.03 7.63
N THR A 625 -5.07 -26.55 8.05
CA THR A 625 -3.89 -25.75 8.44
C THR A 625 -3.17 -25.15 7.23
N HIS A 626 -2.99 -25.92 6.15
CA HIS A 626 -2.10 -25.54 5.05
C HIS A 626 -2.83 -25.15 3.75
N CYS A 627 -4.04 -25.64 3.50
CA CYS A 627 -4.68 -25.55 2.19
C CYS A 627 -5.98 -24.72 2.18
N SER A 628 -6.74 -24.73 3.28
CA SER A 628 -8.09 -24.14 3.36
C SER A 628 -8.14 -22.64 3.09
N GLN A 629 -7.07 -21.89 3.40
CA GLN A 629 -7.01 -20.45 3.17
C GLN A 629 -7.26 -20.10 1.68
N CYS A 630 -6.74 -20.91 0.77
CA CYS A 630 -6.89 -20.73 -0.68
C CYS A 630 -8.03 -21.61 -1.22
N HIS A 631 -8.06 -22.89 -0.87
CA HIS A 631 -9.01 -23.86 -1.45
C HIS A 631 -10.37 -23.90 -0.75
N GLY A 632 -10.54 -23.17 0.35
CA GLY A 632 -11.75 -23.16 1.19
C GLY A 632 -11.85 -24.41 2.08
N GLU A 633 -12.55 -24.32 3.21
CA GLU A 633 -12.76 -25.46 4.13
C GLU A 633 -13.46 -26.65 3.44
N TYR A 634 -14.32 -26.35 2.48
CA TYR A 634 -15.11 -27.34 1.74
C TYR A 634 -14.56 -27.68 0.35
N LEU A 635 -13.31 -27.33 0.04
CA LEU A 635 -12.61 -27.70 -1.20
C LEU A 635 -13.11 -26.99 -2.48
N HIS A 636 -13.87 -25.89 -2.36
CA HIS A 636 -14.49 -25.22 -3.51
C HIS A 636 -13.56 -24.27 -4.29
N GLY A 637 -12.34 -24.02 -3.81
CA GLY A 637 -11.45 -23.03 -4.44
C GLY A 637 -11.82 -21.58 -4.10
N ASN A 638 -12.61 -21.36 -3.06
CA ASN A 638 -13.16 -20.06 -2.67
C ASN A 638 -12.78 -19.65 -1.24
N GLY A 639 -11.57 -20.05 -0.79
CA GLY A 639 -11.07 -19.63 0.52
C GLY A 639 -10.95 -18.10 0.63
N PRO A 640 -10.78 -17.56 1.85
CA PRO A 640 -10.84 -16.11 2.08
C PRO A 640 -9.89 -15.27 1.21
N VAL A 641 -8.75 -15.83 0.77
CA VAL A 641 -7.80 -15.11 -0.11
C VAL A 641 -8.01 -15.35 -1.60
N ALA A 642 -8.90 -16.28 -1.99
CA ALA A 642 -9.02 -16.77 -3.36
C ALA A 642 -9.37 -15.68 -4.38
N GLU A 643 -10.15 -14.67 -3.99
CA GLU A 643 -10.51 -13.53 -4.86
C GLU A 643 -9.29 -12.65 -5.22
N TRP A 644 -8.29 -12.60 -4.34
CA TRP A 644 -7.17 -11.65 -4.40
C TRP A 644 -5.90 -12.24 -5.02
N ILE A 645 -5.89 -13.54 -5.28
CA ILE A 645 -4.72 -14.23 -5.81
C ILE A 645 -4.95 -14.70 -7.24
N TYR A 646 -3.87 -14.70 -8.02
CA TYR A 646 -3.90 -15.14 -9.40
C TYR A 646 -2.86 -16.25 -9.65
N PRO A 647 -3.23 -17.33 -10.37
CA PRO A 647 -4.60 -17.70 -10.74
C PRO A 647 -5.45 -18.08 -9.53
N ILE A 648 -6.78 -17.98 -9.68
CA ILE A 648 -7.73 -18.42 -8.64
C ILE A 648 -7.53 -19.93 -8.37
N PRO A 649 -7.54 -20.36 -7.10
CA PRO A 649 -7.46 -21.77 -6.71
C PRO A 649 -8.53 -22.62 -7.40
N LYS A 650 -8.19 -23.87 -7.72
CA LYS A 650 -9.13 -24.78 -8.39
C LYS A 650 -10.13 -25.37 -7.40
N ASN A 651 -11.36 -25.56 -7.87
CA ASN A 651 -12.40 -26.28 -7.15
C ASN A 651 -12.08 -27.78 -7.12
N LEU A 652 -11.59 -28.26 -5.97
CA LEU A 652 -11.20 -29.64 -5.77
C LEU A 652 -12.42 -30.56 -5.51
N ARG A 653 -13.64 -30.04 -5.33
CA ARG A 653 -14.86 -30.86 -5.38
C ARG A 653 -15.32 -31.19 -6.79
N ASN A 654 -14.84 -30.47 -7.80
CA ASN A 654 -15.22 -30.74 -9.18
C ASN A 654 -14.59 -32.07 -9.62
N ALA A 655 -15.42 -33.11 -9.70
CA ALA A 655 -14.98 -34.44 -10.08
C ALA A 655 -14.35 -34.46 -11.47
N ASP A 656 -14.89 -33.73 -12.46
CA ASP A 656 -14.34 -33.66 -13.82
C ASP A 656 -12.94 -33.03 -13.83
N PHE A 657 -12.70 -32.05 -12.96
CA PHE A 657 -11.37 -31.44 -12.81
C PHE A 657 -10.37 -32.39 -12.15
N LEU A 658 -10.69 -32.96 -10.98
CA LEU A 658 -9.75 -33.85 -10.28
C LEU A 658 -9.51 -35.15 -11.05
N ARG A 659 -10.52 -35.67 -11.76
CA ARG A 659 -10.41 -36.85 -12.63
C ARG A 659 -9.54 -36.62 -13.86
N ASN A 660 -9.27 -35.37 -14.23
CA ASN A 660 -8.33 -35.04 -15.30
C ASN A 660 -6.85 -35.26 -14.88
N PHE A 661 -6.59 -35.53 -13.61
CA PHE A 661 -5.25 -35.79 -13.07
C PHE A 661 -5.16 -37.22 -12.55
N THR A 662 -3.99 -37.83 -12.72
CA THR A 662 -3.64 -39.07 -12.02
C THR A 662 -3.33 -38.75 -10.55
N ARG A 663 -3.43 -39.76 -9.69
CA ARG A 663 -3.10 -39.64 -8.26
C ARG A 663 -1.67 -39.12 -8.06
N GLU A 664 -0.73 -39.62 -8.84
CA GLU A 664 0.69 -39.26 -8.82
C GLU A 664 0.93 -37.80 -9.23
N ASN A 665 0.17 -37.31 -10.22
CA ASN A 665 0.23 -35.91 -10.63
C ASN A 665 -0.31 -34.95 -9.55
N VAL A 666 -1.31 -35.37 -8.77
CA VAL A 666 -1.79 -34.59 -7.62
C VAL A 666 -0.73 -34.57 -6.51
N ILE A 667 -0.10 -35.71 -6.20
CA ILE A 667 1.01 -35.77 -5.24
C ILE A 667 2.14 -34.83 -5.66
N SER A 668 2.59 -34.94 -6.92
CA SER A 668 3.66 -34.10 -7.48
C SER A 668 3.32 -32.60 -7.39
N SER A 669 2.05 -32.23 -7.63
CA SER A 669 1.58 -30.83 -7.50
C SER A 669 1.60 -30.30 -6.06
N ILE A 670 1.48 -31.16 -5.04
CA ILE A 670 1.55 -30.76 -3.63
C ILE A 670 3.01 -30.74 -3.15
N VAL A 671 3.81 -31.75 -3.55
CA VAL A 671 5.23 -31.84 -3.20
C VAL A 671 5.98 -30.64 -3.76
N HIS A 672 5.91 -30.41 -5.07
CA HIS A 672 6.68 -29.41 -5.80
C HIS A 672 5.92 -28.08 -6.00
N GLY A 673 4.69 -28.01 -5.46
CA GLY A 673 3.82 -26.85 -5.64
C GLY A 673 3.47 -26.61 -7.10
N VAL A 674 2.94 -25.41 -7.39
CA VAL A 674 2.67 -24.99 -8.77
C VAL A 674 3.44 -23.70 -9.01
N LYS A 675 4.66 -23.82 -9.57
CA LYS A 675 5.53 -22.67 -9.85
C LYS A 675 4.80 -21.60 -10.70
N GLY A 676 5.12 -20.33 -10.41
CA GLY A 676 4.45 -19.17 -10.99
C GLY A 676 3.07 -18.86 -10.39
N THR A 677 2.63 -19.61 -9.37
CA THR A 677 1.35 -19.40 -8.68
C THR A 677 1.56 -19.30 -7.16
N PRO A 678 0.54 -18.88 -6.39
CA PRO A 678 0.60 -18.85 -4.93
C PRO A 678 0.73 -20.22 -4.25
N MET A 679 0.59 -21.34 -4.96
CA MET A 679 0.66 -22.68 -4.38
C MET A 679 2.12 -23.09 -4.08
N PRO A 680 2.54 -23.18 -2.80
CA PRO A 680 3.92 -23.46 -2.43
C PRO A 680 4.26 -24.96 -2.53
N PRO A 681 5.55 -25.32 -2.56
CA PRO A 681 5.98 -26.71 -2.56
C PRO A 681 6.04 -27.26 -1.14
N TRP A 682 4.98 -27.95 -0.69
CA TRP A 682 4.85 -28.40 0.70
C TRP A 682 5.79 -29.56 1.07
N GLY A 683 6.27 -30.29 0.06
CA GLY A 683 7.18 -31.43 0.23
C GLY A 683 8.65 -31.09 0.02
N GLU A 684 8.97 -29.82 -0.27
CA GLU A 684 10.34 -29.37 -0.51
C GLU A 684 10.85 -28.44 0.60
N VAL A 685 12.17 -28.29 0.61
CA VAL A 685 12.92 -27.34 1.43
C VAL A 685 13.84 -26.59 0.48
N ALA A 686 13.97 -25.28 0.68
CA ALA A 686 14.91 -24.51 -0.10
C ALA A 686 16.37 -24.91 0.23
N GLU A 687 17.26 -24.88 -0.77
CA GLU A 687 18.63 -25.42 -0.67
C GLU A 687 19.47 -24.78 0.45
N ASP A 688 19.17 -23.53 0.80
CA ASP A 688 19.82 -22.74 1.84
C ASP A 688 19.20 -22.92 3.25
N LYS A 689 18.18 -23.78 3.39
CA LYS A 689 17.45 -23.97 4.66
C LYS A 689 17.81 -25.30 5.32
N PRO A 690 18.17 -25.31 6.62
CA PRO A 690 18.69 -26.50 7.30
C PRO A 690 17.58 -27.41 7.88
N PHE A 691 16.37 -27.38 7.34
CA PHE A 691 15.18 -27.96 7.98
C PHE A 691 14.51 -29.07 7.16
N PRO A 692 13.65 -29.92 7.76
CA PRO A 692 12.79 -30.83 6.99
C PRO A 692 11.61 -30.08 6.33
N PRO A 693 10.99 -30.70 5.29
CA PRO A 693 9.83 -30.12 4.61
C PRO A 693 8.63 -29.98 5.54
N VAL A 694 7.69 -29.12 5.15
CA VAL A 694 6.45 -28.91 5.94
C VAL A 694 5.64 -30.19 6.02
N LEU A 695 5.48 -30.89 4.89
CA LEU A 695 4.84 -32.20 4.81
C LEU A 695 5.83 -33.23 4.24
N THR A 696 5.82 -34.44 4.79
CA THR A 696 6.57 -35.57 4.24
C THR A 696 5.81 -36.19 3.06
N GLU A 697 6.50 -36.93 2.21
CA GLU A 697 5.88 -37.63 1.06
C GLU A 697 4.75 -38.58 1.50
N ASN A 698 4.93 -39.29 2.62
CA ASN A 698 3.90 -40.17 3.19
C ASN A 698 2.67 -39.41 3.70
N GLU A 699 2.86 -38.22 4.27
CA GLU A 699 1.76 -37.34 4.73
C GLU A 699 0.99 -36.76 3.54
N ILE A 700 1.70 -36.33 2.49
CA ILE A 700 1.09 -35.87 1.24
C ILE A 700 0.28 -37.00 0.60
N THR A 701 0.82 -38.21 0.59
CA THR A 701 0.13 -39.39 0.06
C THR A 701 -1.20 -39.64 0.80
N GLN A 702 -1.18 -39.61 2.14
CA GLN A 702 -2.40 -39.74 2.96
C GLN A 702 -3.39 -38.57 2.73
N LEU A 703 -2.88 -37.35 2.56
CA LEU A 703 -3.70 -36.17 2.23
C LEU A 703 -4.41 -36.33 0.88
N VAL A 704 -3.70 -36.83 -0.14
CA VAL A 704 -4.27 -37.09 -1.46
C VAL A 704 -5.30 -38.21 -1.41
N ASP A 705 -5.03 -39.30 -0.66
CA ASP A 705 -6.00 -40.37 -0.49
C ASP A 705 -7.29 -39.89 0.19
N TRP A 706 -7.15 -39.05 1.22
CA TRP A 706 -8.29 -38.39 1.85
C TRP A 706 -9.05 -37.51 0.85
N LEU A 707 -8.35 -36.69 0.06
CA LEU A 707 -8.96 -35.82 -0.96
C LEU A 707 -9.80 -36.62 -1.96
N PHE A 708 -9.25 -37.70 -2.54
CA PHE A 708 -9.99 -38.54 -3.48
C PHE A 708 -11.16 -39.29 -2.82
N SER A 709 -11.02 -39.69 -1.55
CA SER A 709 -12.11 -40.36 -0.81
C SER A 709 -13.32 -39.45 -0.54
N SER A 710 -13.11 -38.13 -0.53
CA SER A 710 -14.16 -37.13 -0.28
C SER A 710 -15.06 -36.83 -1.49
N LEU A 711 -14.71 -37.33 -2.69
CA LEU A 711 -15.45 -37.09 -3.92
C LEU A 711 -16.73 -37.95 -4.02
N LEU A 712 -17.86 -37.32 -4.35
CA LEU A 712 -19.14 -38.00 -4.55
C LEU A 712 -19.18 -38.74 -5.91
N GLY A 713 -19.74 -39.97 -5.93
CA GLY A 713 -19.98 -40.73 -7.18
C GLY A 713 -18.80 -41.59 -7.68
N GLY A 714 -18.22 -42.37 -6.77
CA GLY A 714 -16.92 -43.04 -6.90
C GLY A 714 -16.66 -43.90 -8.14
N THR A 715 -15.59 -43.52 -8.84
CA THR A 715 -14.47 -44.37 -9.27
C THR A 715 -13.21 -43.52 -9.10
N VAL A 716 -12.25 -44.00 -8.30
CA VAL A 716 -10.93 -43.38 -8.18
C VAL A 716 -10.17 -43.75 -9.45
N ILE A 717 -9.79 -42.77 -10.26
CA ILE A 717 -8.90 -42.93 -11.41
C ILE A 717 -7.50 -43.17 -10.83
N ARG A 718 -6.95 -44.36 -11.05
CA ARG A 718 -5.73 -44.84 -10.36
C ARG A 718 -4.47 -44.66 -11.20
N SER A 719 -4.58 -44.57 -12.53
CA SER A 719 -3.43 -44.48 -13.42
C SER A 719 -3.69 -43.60 -14.65
N SER A 720 -2.64 -43.33 -15.42
CA SER A 720 -2.72 -42.62 -16.71
C SER A 720 -3.62 -43.34 -17.73
N GLU A 721 -3.75 -44.66 -17.63
CA GLU A 721 -4.60 -45.50 -18.49
C GLU A 721 -6.09 -45.16 -18.34
N ASP A 722 -6.50 -44.61 -17.19
CA ASP A 722 -7.89 -44.24 -16.91
C ASP A 722 -8.27 -42.87 -17.52
N VAL A 723 -7.32 -42.13 -18.13
CA VAL A 723 -7.53 -40.78 -18.67
C VAL A 723 -6.91 -40.64 -20.06
N GLU A 724 -7.75 -40.53 -21.09
CA GLU A 724 -7.36 -40.44 -22.51
C GLU A 724 -6.25 -39.41 -22.79
N LYS A 725 -6.30 -38.25 -22.12
CA LYS A 725 -5.30 -37.19 -22.27
C LYS A 725 -3.87 -37.65 -21.96
N TRP A 726 -3.69 -38.55 -20.99
CA TRP A 726 -2.38 -39.02 -20.57
C TRP A 726 -1.89 -40.23 -21.38
N GLN A 727 -2.69 -40.71 -22.34
CA GLN A 727 -2.31 -41.75 -23.31
C GLN A 727 -1.74 -41.17 -24.61
N TYR A 728 -1.80 -39.84 -24.81
CA TYR A 728 -1.35 -39.18 -26.03
C TYR A 728 0.15 -38.82 -25.93
N ASP A 729 0.99 -39.46 -26.73
CA ASP A 729 2.45 -39.36 -26.64
C ASP A 729 3.08 -38.66 -27.85
N THR A 730 4.42 -38.54 -27.88
CA THR A 730 5.12 -37.85 -28.97
C THR A 730 5.03 -38.60 -30.29
N GLU A 731 4.92 -39.92 -30.26
CA GLU A 731 4.68 -40.76 -31.43
C GLU A 731 3.34 -40.41 -32.10
N ASP A 732 2.28 -40.15 -31.31
CA ASP A 732 0.97 -39.74 -31.83
C ASP A 732 1.05 -38.39 -32.54
N VAL A 733 1.81 -37.44 -31.99
CA VAL A 733 2.06 -36.12 -32.62
C VAL A 733 2.66 -36.31 -34.02
N LEU A 734 3.65 -37.20 -34.16
CA LEU A 734 4.33 -37.49 -35.43
C LEU A 734 3.44 -38.28 -36.41
N GLU A 735 2.67 -39.25 -35.91
CA GLU A 735 1.70 -39.98 -36.71
C GLU A 735 0.63 -39.05 -37.29
N GLU A 736 0.14 -38.09 -36.50
CA GLU A 736 -0.84 -37.10 -36.94
C GLU A 736 -0.24 -36.16 -37.98
N LEU A 737 0.97 -35.61 -37.74
CA LEU A 737 1.70 -34.82 -38.74
C LEU A 737 1.81 -35.55 -40.08
N LYS A 738 2.13 -36.84 -40.04
CA LYS A 738 2.23 -37.69 -41.22
C LYS A 738 0.88 -37.91 -41.92
N LYS A 739 -0.17 -38.25 -41.16
CA LYS A 739 -1.53 -38.48 -41.68
C LYS A 739 -2.09 -37.23 -42.34
N GLU A 740 -1.80 -36.06 -41.78
CA GLU A 740 -2.21 -34.76 -42.29
C GLU A 740 -1.35 -34.29 -43.49
N GLY A 741 -0.17 -34.88 -43.69
CA GLY A 741 0.80 -34.50 -44.71
C GLY A 741 1.47 -33.14 -44.45
N ASN A 742 1.49 -32.69 -43.20
CA ASN A 742 2.09 -31.42 -42.79
C ASN A 742 3.58 -31.59 -42.43
N VAL A 743 4.41 -30.57 -42.67
CA VAL A 743 5.84 -30.57 -42.30
C VAL A 743 6.15 -29.34 -41.47
N LEU A 744 6.89 -29.53 -40.36
CA LEU A 744 7.47 -28.45 -39.58
C LEU A 744 8.83 -28.10 -40.18
N GLU A 745 8.91 -26.99 -40.93
CA GLU A 745 10.12 -26.58 -41.65
C GLU A 745 11.14 -25.93 -40.68
N PRO A 746 12.41 -26.39 -40.67
CA PRO A 746 13.48 -25.74 -39.90
C PRO A 746 14.02 -24.49 -40.62
N GLY A 747 14.60 -23.53 -39.88
CA GLY A 747 15.15 -22.30 -40.46
C GLY A 747 16.07 -21.52 -39.51
N GLU A 748 16.51 -20.33 -39.94
CA GLU A 748 17.29 -19.41 -39.10
C GLU A 748 16.42 -18.77 -38.01
N LEU A 749 17.01 -18.52 -36.83
CA LEU A 749 16.33 -17.85 -35.72
C LEU A 749 16.07 -16.38 -36.09
N PRO A 750 14.87 -15.82 -35.81
CA PRO A 750 14.55 -14.45 -36.16
C PRO A 750 15.49 -13.45 -35.45
N GLU A 751 15.98 -12.47 -36.22
CA GLU A 751 16.95 -11.46 -35.76
C GLU A 751 16.27 -10.30 -35.00
N PHE A 752 14.97 -10.07 -35.23
CA PHE A 752 14.10 -9.10 -34.52
C PHE A 752 12.63 -9.57 -34.60
N LEU A 753 11.88 -9.47 -33.49
CA LEU A 753 10.41 -9.57 -33.49
C LEU A 753 9.84 -8.18 -33.19
N GLU A 754 9.52 -7.40 -34.23
CA GLU A 754 8.67 -6.22 -34.07
C GLU A 754 7.20 -6.69 -34.04
N ILE A 755 6.63 -6.78 -32.83
CA ILE A 755 5.17 -6.89 -32.64
C ILE A 755 4.59 -5.48 -32.88
N GLU A 756 4.64 -4.99 -34.12
CA GLU A 756 3.90 -3.77 -34.48
C GLU A 756 2.43 -4.11 -34.78
N ASP A 757 1.53 -3.20 -34.40
CA ASP A 757 0.09 -3.24 -34.63
C ASP A 757 -0.28 -3.50 -36.10
N ILE A 758 -0.40 -4.78 -36.48
CA ILE A 758 -0.98 -5.15 -37.77
C ILE A 758 -2.49 -4.93 -37.68
N LYS A 759 -2.99 -3.86 -38.33
CA LYS A 759 -4.41 -3.76 -38.66
C LYS A 759 -4.75 -4.90 -39.62
N PRO A 760 -5.65 -5.84 -39.27
CA PRO A 760 -6.02 -6.89 -40.18
C PRO A 760 -6.73 -6.26 -41.38
N ASP A 761 -6.14 -6.40 -42.57
CA ASP A 761 -6.85 -6.13 -43.81
C ASP A 761 -7.90 -7.23 -44.04
N MET A 762 -9.08 -7.00 -43.46
CA MET A 762 -10.25 -7.89 -43.58
C MET A 762 -10.88 -7.84 -44.98
N SER A 763 -10.35 -7.03 -45.92
CA SER A 763 -10.94 -6.86 -47.25
C SER A 763 -10.48 -7.91 -48.28
N ALA A 764 -9.49 -8.73 -47.93
CA ALA A 764 -8.92 -9.76 -48.80
C ALA A 764 -9.22 -11.20 -48.35
N LEU A 765 -10.23 -11.44 -47.50
CA LEU A 765 -10.57 -12.79 -47.01
C LEU A 765 -11.67 -13.45 -47.87
N PRO A 766 -11.37 -14.52 -48.63
CA PRO A 766 -12.39 -15.36 -49.24
C PRO A 766 -13.19 -16.08 -48.14
N ARG A 767 -14.52 -16.10 -48.28
CA ARG A 767 -15.46 -16.64 -47.27
C ARG A 767 -15.41 -18.16 -47.08
N GLU A 768 -14.54 -18.89 -47.77
CA GLU A 768 -14.55 -20.36 -47.82
C GLU A 768 -13.33 -21.04 -47.14
N GLU A 769 -12.35 -20.29 -46.63
CA GLU A 769 -11.11 -20.85 -46.04
C GLU A 769 -11.06 -20.73 -44.49
N TYR A 770 -12.19 -20.96 -43.82
CA TYR A 770 -12.23 -20.89 -42.34
C TYR A 770 -11.66 -22.12 -41.62
N TYR A 771 -11.20 -23.15 -42.34
CA TYR A 771 -10.52 -24.31 -41.75
C TYR A 771 -9.47 -24.87 -42.73
N ALA A 772 -8.28 -25.17 -42.19
CA ALA A 772 -7.15 -25.88 -42.79
C ALA A 772 -6.40 -25.19 -43.96
N SER A 773 -5.12 -24.89 -43.74
CA SER A 773 -4.13 -24.93 -44.83
C SER A 773 -4.14 -26.34 -45.43
N LEU A 774 -4.56 -26.48 -46.69
CA LEU A 774 -4.78 -27.75 -47.40
C LEU A 774 -3.65 -28.11 -48.39
N THR A 775 -2.41 -27.67 -48.16
CA THR A 775 -1.27 -28.06 -49.01
C THR A 775 -0.27 -28.93 -48.24
N PRO A 776 -0.53 -30.24 -48.12
CA PRO A 776 0.43 -31.15 -47.52
C PRO A 776 1.71 -31.24 -48.35
N LYS A 777 2.87 -31.09 -47.70
CA LYS A 777 4.18 -31.46 -48.26
C LYS A 777 4.59 -32.81 -47.71
N VAL A 778 4.93 -33.74 -48.60
CA VAL A 778 5.20 -35.14 -48.24
C VAL A 778 6.62 -35.28 -47.65
N TYR A 779 6.73 -36.00 -46.52
CA TYR A 779 8.01 -36.39 -45.92
C TYR A 779 8.85 -37.29 -46.85
N GLY A 780 10.15 -37.03 -46.94
CA GLY A 780 11.12 -37.90 -47.62
C GLY A 780 11.62 -39.09 -46.77
N SER A 781 11.47 -39.03 -45.45
CA SER A 781 11.84 -40.10 -44.49
C SER A 781 11.06 -39.98 -43.19
N GLU A 782 10.87 -41.08 -42.44
CA GLU A 782 10.12 -41.11 -41.17
C GLU A 782 10.79 -40.20 -40.12
N PRO A 783 10.13 -39.11 -39.67
CA PRO A 783 10.66 -38.27 -38.60
C PRO A 783 10.62 -39.07 -37.30
N LYS A 784 11.71 -39.06 -36.56
CA LYS A 784 11.77 -39.62 -35.21
C LYS A 784 11.43 -38.54 -34.17
N VAL A 785 11.11 -38.96 -32.96
CA VAL A 785 10.84 -38.03 -31.83
C VAL A 785 12.01 -37.05 -31.65
N GLU A 786 13.24 -37.54 -31.76
CA GLU A 786 14.44 -36.73 -31.62
C GLU A 786 14.67 -35.76 -32.79
N ASP A 787 13.92 -35.84 -33.89
CA ASP A 787 14.03 -34.86 -34.97
C ASP A 787 13.29 -33.58 -34.62
N VAL A 788 12.17 -33.69 -33.90
CA VAL A 788 11.24 -32.59 -33.55
C VAL A 788 11.47 -32.08 -32.13
N PHE A 789 11.70 -32.99 -31.18
CA PHE A 789 11.80 -32.68 -29.75
C PHE A 789 13.23 -32.88 -29.23
N ASP A 790 13.67 -31.96 -28.38
CA ASP A 790 14.72 -32.19 -27.39
C ASP A 790 14.12 -32.99 -26.24
N VAL A 791 14.71 -34.14 -25.96
CA VAL A 791 14.28 -35.05 -24.89
C VAL A 791 15.25 -34.89 -23.72
N SER A 792 14.71 -34.48 -22.58
CA SER A 792 15.46 -34.35 -21.32
C SER A 792 14.75 -35.10 -20.20
N PRO A 793 15.44 -35.47 -19.11
CA PRO A 793 14.76 -35.90 -17.89
C PRO A 793 13.75 -34.85 -17.44
N ASN A 794 12.58 -35.30 -16.96
CA ASN A 794 11.59 -34.37 -16.44
C ASN A 794 12.17 -33.62 -15.21
N PRO A 795 12.18 -32.28 -15.19
CA PRO A 795 12.72 -31.51 -14.08
C PRO A 795 11.91 -31.66 -12.78
N ILE A 796 10.66 -32.11 -12.88
CA ILE A 796 9.79 -32.37 -11.73
C ILE A 796 9.55 -33.89 -11.66
N PRO A 797 9.94 -34.56 -10.56
CA PRO A 797 9.59 -35.96 -10.32
C PRO A 797 8.07 -36.19 -10.44
N GLY A 798 7.69 -37.17 -11.25
CA GLY A 798 6.30 -37.44 -11.57
C GLY A 798 6.14 -38.72 -12.40
N PRO A 799 4.91 -39.02 -12.85
CA PRO A 799 4.65 -40.21 -13.68
C PRO A 799 5.31 -40.12 -15.07
N GLU A 800 5.56 -38.92 -15.60
CA GLU A 800 6.33 -38.74 -16.83
C GLU A 800 7.83 -38.62 -16.53
N GLU A 801 8.63 -39.59 -16.99
CA GLU A 801 10.10 -39.61 -16.77
C GLU A 801 10.86 -38.58 -17.62
N HIS A 802 10.30 -38.22 -18.79
CA HIS A 802 10.93 -37.36 -19.78
C HIS A 802 10.09 -36.10 -20.03
N ALA A 803 10.77 -34.99 -20.29
CA ALA A 803 10.18 -33.76 -20.80
C ALA A 803 10.54 -33.58 -22.28
N TYR A 804 9.56 -33.18 -23.07
CA TYR A 804 9.69 -32.97 -24.51
C TYR A 804 9.55 -31.50 -24.87
N HIS A 805 10.61 -30.90 -25.40
CA HIS A 805 10.62 -29.50 -25.84
C HIS A 805 10.87 -29.42 -27.34
N ILE A 806 10.11 -28.60 -28.06
CA ILE A 806 10.29 -28.41 -29.50
C ILE A 806 11.67 -27.79 -29.75
N LYS A 807 12.43 -28.36 -30.68
CA LYS A 807 13.79 -27.89 -30.96
C LYS A 807 13.81 -26.44 -31.41
N LYS A 808 14.77 -25.66 -30.90
CA LYS A 808 14.91 -24.23 -31.24
C LYS A 808 15.09 -23.95 -32.74
N LYS A 809 15.61 -24.89 -33.54
CA LYS A 809 15.70 -24.78 -35.01
C LYS A 809 14.34 -24.60 -35.73
N TYR A 810 13.23 -24.86 -35.03
CA TYR A 810 11.87 -24.68 -35.55
C TYR A 810 11.21 -23.35 -35.13
N TYR A 811 11.85 -22.55 -34.27
CA TYR A 811 11.38 -21.23 -33.86
C TYR A 811 11.70 -20.19 -34.96
N THR A 812 11.23 -20.46 -36.18
CA THR A 812 11.38 -19.57 -37.33
C THR A 812 10.34 -18.46 -37.28
N GLU A 813 10.62 -17.33 -37.93
CA GLU A 813 9.67 -16.22 -38.03
C GLU A 813 8.32 -16.69 -38.60
N GLU A 814 8.35 -17.53 -39.63
CA GLU A 814 7.13 -18.09 -40.24
C GLU A 814 6.33 -18.95 -39.26
N ASN A 815 6.96 -19.87 -38.52
CA ASN A 815 6.23 -20.72 -37.56
C ASN A 815 5.64 -19.91 -36.39
N ILE A 816 6.38 -18.92 -35.89
CA ILE A 816 5.91 -18.01 -34.85
C ILE A 816 4.71 -17.21 -35.36
N ARG A 817 4.81 -16.64 -36.57
CA ARG A 817 3.74 -15.86 -37.21
C ARG A 817 2.48 -16.67 -37.47
N GLN A 818 2.61 -17.90 -37.97
CA GLN A 818 1.46 -18.81 -38.16
C GLN A 818 0.80 -19.16 -36.83
N GLY A 819 1.59 -19.46 -35.79
CA GLY A 819 1.09 -19.69 -34.44
C GLY A 819 0.36 -18.46 -33.87
N GLN A 820 0.93 -17.27 -34.03
CA GLN A 820 0.34 -16.00 -33.59
C GLN A 820 -1.01 -15.74 -34.27
N GLN A 821 -1.07 -15.82 -35.60
CA GLN A 821 -2.31 -15.58 -36.36
C GLN A 821 -3.43 -16.53 -35.90
N PHE A 822 -3.10 -17.81 -35.70
CA PHE A 822 -4.07 -18.77 -35.19
C PHE A 822 -4.51 -18.45 -33.76
N PHE A 823 -3.57 -18.08 -32.89
CA PHE A 823 -3.84 -17.73 -31.51
C PHE A 823 -4.73 -16.50 -31.38
N GLU A 824 -4.44 -15.43 -32.13
CA GLU A 824 -5.23 -14.20 -32.13
C GLU A 824 -6.67 -14.43 -32.60
N LEU A 825 -6.87 -15.28 -33.61
CA LEU A 825 -8.20 -15.57 -34.15
C LEU A 825 -9.06 -16.42 -33.19
N ASN A 826 -8.45 -17.39 -32.52
CA ASN A 826 -9.20 -18.45 -31.81
C ASN A 826 -9.04 -18.42 -30.28
N CYS A 827 -7.86 -18.05 -29.78
CA CYS A 827 -7.49 -18.19 -28.37
C CYS A 827 -7.58 -16.86 -27.61
N ALA A 828 -7.29 -15.74 -28.27
CA ALA A 828 -7.18 -14.42 -27.65
C ALA A 828 -8.48 -13.90 -27.03
N VAL A 829 -9.64 -14.41 -27.44
CA VAL A 829 -10.94 -14.07 -26.82
C VAL A 829 -10.98 -14.41 -25.32
N CYS A 830 -10.24 -15.44 -24.91
CA CYS A 830 -10.09 -15.85 -23.51
C CYS A 830 -8.70 -15.51 -22.98
N HIS A 831 -7.64 -15.80 -23.74
CA HIS A 831 -6.26 -15.63 -23.29
C HIS A 831 -5.65 -14.25 -23.54
N GLY A 832 -6.35 -13.32 -24.20
CA GLY A 832 -5.78 -12.03 -24.63
C GLY A 832 -4.86 -12.18 -25.84
N LYS A 833 -4.59 -11.11 -26.60
CA LYS A 833 -3.70 -11.17 -27.78
C LYS A 833 -2.27 -11.51 -27.39
N GLU A 834 -1.81 -10.90 -26.29
CA GLU A 834 -0.48 -11.12 -25.69
C GLU A 834 -0.41 -12.40 -24.83
N ALA A 835 -1.43 -13.27 -24.91
CA ALA A 835 -1.55 -14.46 -24.08
C ALA A 835 -1.48 -14.20 -22.56
N ASP A 836 -1.84 -12.99 -22.12
CA ASP A 836 -1.77 -12.52 -20.75
C ASP A 836 -2.92 -13.06 -19.86
N GLY A 837 -3.91 -13.72 -20.43
CA GLY A 837 -5.10 -14.21 -19.72
C GLY A 837 -6.17 -13.15 -19.48
N MET A 838 -6.14 -12.01 -20.20
CA MET A 838 -7.14 -10.92 -20.12
C MET A 838 -7.95 -10.78 -21.42
N GLY A 839 -8.26 -11.91 -22.05
CA GLY A 839 -9.22 -11.89 -23.14
C GLY A 839 -10.55 -11.29 -22.70
N PHE A 840 -11.32 -10.75 -23.64
CA PHE A 840 -12.61 -10.11 -23.36
C PHE A 840 -13.55 -10.98 -22.49
N ARG A 841 -13.48 -12.30 -22.61
CA ARG A 841 -14.27 -13.24 -21.80
C ARG A 841 -13.66 -13.61 -20.45
N ALA A 842 -12.38 -13.32 -20.20
CA ALA A 842 -11.70 -13.68 -18.96
C ALA A 842 -12.32 -13.02 -17.72
N GLY A 843 -12.83 -11.79 -17.85
CA GLY A 843 -13.41 -11.02 -16.75
C GLY A 843 -14.67 -11.64 -16.13
N THR A 844 -15.38 -12.52 -16.84
CA THR A 844 -16.60 -13.18 -16.36
C THR A 844 -16.38 -14.62 -15.92
N MET A 845 -15.15 -15.15 -16.02
CA MET A 845 -14.80 -16.52 -15.65
C MET A 845 -14.36 -16.62 -14.17
N TYR A 846 -15.32 -16.62 -13.25
CA TYR A 846 -15.05 -16.59 -11.80
C TYR A 846 -14.44 -17.90 -11.27
N ASP A 847 -14.90 -19.06 -11.73
CA ASP A 847 -14.46 -20.37 -11.19
C ASP A 847 -13.10 -20.83 -11.75
N ALA A 848 -12.72 -20.34 -12.93
CA ALA A 848 -11.49 -20.73 -13.60
C ALA A 848 -11.04 -19.68 -14.62
N LYS A 849 -10.33 -18.66 -14.15
CA LYS A 849 -9.70 -17.68 -15.05
C LYS A 849 -8.68 -18.34 -15.99
N PRO A 850 -8.60 -17.90 -17.27
CA PRO A 850 -7.54 -18.30 -18.17
C PRO A 850 -6.17 -17.99 -17.56
N ARG A 851 -5.22 -18.92 -17.75
CA ARG A 851 -3.85 -18.74 -17.29
C ARG A 851 -3.12 -17.74 -18.20
N MET A 852 -2.24 -16.96 -17.60
CA MET A 852 -1.26 -16.10 -18.24
C MET A 852 -0.17 -17.02 -18.81
N LEU A 853 -0.19 -17.22 -20.13
CA LEU A 853 0.73 -18.14 -20.80
C LEU A 853 2.13 -17.53 -20.95
N THR A 854 2.27 -16.23 -20.67
CA THR A 854 3.54 -15.50 -20.53
C THR A 854 4.17 -15.61 -19.13
N ASN A 855 3.53 -16.30 -18.19
CA ASN A 855 4.10 -16.58 -16.87
C ASN A 855 5.25 -17.59 -16.99
N LEU A 856 6.48 -17.10 -17.01
CA LEU A 856 7.69 -17.91 -17.23
C LEU A 856 7.83 -19.06 -16.23
N HIS A 857 7.74 -18.79 -14.93
CA HIS A 857 7.87 -19.82 -13.90
C HIS A 857 6.81 -20.92 -14.02
N TRP A 858 5.63 -20.59 -14.54
CA TRP A 858 4.62 -21.60 -14.86
C TRP A 858 4.95 -22.34 -16.15
N ILE A 859 5.21 -21.64 -17.26
CA ILE A 859 5.38 -22.28 -18.58
C ILE A 859 6.60 -23.22 -18.59
N ASP A 860 7.70 -22.87 -17.94
CA ASP A 860 8.94 -23.65 -17.91
C ASP A 860 8.83 -24.98 -17.16
N THR A 861 7.84 -25.11 -16.28
CA THR A 861 7.58 -26.37 -15.54
C THR A 861 6.62 -27.31 -16.26
N ARG A 862 6.28 -27.03 -17.52
CA ARG A 862 5.46 -27.90 -18.36
C ARG A 862 6.26 -28.11 -19.61
N ASP A 863 6.31 -29.33 -20.10
CA ASP A 863 6.90 -29.59 -21.40
C ASP A 863 5.91 -29.24 -22.51
N ASP A 864 6.38 -29.27 -23.75
CA ASP A 864 5.56 -28.86 -24.90
C ASP A 864 4.47 -29.91 -25.20
N LEU A 865 4.74 -31.20 -24.91
CA LEU A 865 3.72 -32.25 -24.99
C LEU A 865 2.55 -32.00 -24.02
N ARG A 866 2.82 -31.57 -22.78
CA ARG A 866 1.79 -31.20 -21.80
C ARG A 866 0.92 -30.03 -22.27
N LEU A 867 1.48 -29.08 -23.01
CA LEU A 867 0.74 -27.98 -23.63
C LEU A 867 -0.12 -28.47 -24.80
N ILE A 868 0.44 -29.30 -25.68
CA ILE A 868 -0.28 -29.93 -26.80
C ILE A 868 -1.47 -30.74 -26.28
N ARG A 869 -1.28 -31.56 -25.24
CA ARG A 869 -2.36 -32.31 -24.57
C ARG A 869 -3.47 -31.39 -24.05
N SER A 870 -3.12 -30.21 -23.53
CA SER A 870 -4.11 -29.22 -23.04
C SER A 870 -4.90 -28.57 -24.16
N ILE A 871 -4.28 -28.36 -25.32
CA ILE A 871 -4.96 -27.82 -26.51
C ILE A 871 -5.88 -28.90 -27.08
N LYS A 872 -5.36 -30.12 -27.30
CA LYS A 872 -6.08 -31.24 -27.91
C LYS A 872 -7.30 -31.65 -27.08
N TYR A 873 -7.12 -31.94 -25.80
CA TYR A 873 -8.17 -32.48 -24.92
C TYR A 873 -8.85 -31.42 -24.05
N GLY A 874 -8.43 -30.16 -24.13
CA GLY A 874 -8.92 -29.12 -23.25
C GLY A 874 -8.49 -29.33 -21.79
N VAL A 875 -9.16 -28.60 -20.88
CA VAL A 875 -8.99 -28.77 -19.44
C VAL A 875 -10.37 -29.01 -18.83
N LEU A 876 -10.71 -30.28 -18.61
CA LEU A 876 -11.98 -30.71 -18.00
C LEU A 876 -12.24 -29.96 -16.68
N GLY A 877 -13.51 -29.61 -16.46
CA GLY A 877 -13.94 -28.77 -15.34
C GLY A 877 -13.63 -27.28 -15.50
N THR A 878 -13.19 -26.81 -16.68
CA THR A 878 -12.98 -25.39 -17.00
C THR A 878 -13.59 -25.00 -18.34
N SER A 879 -13.57 -23.71 -18.69
CA SER A 879 -14.02 -23.21 -19.99
C SER A 879 -13.06 -23.48 -21.16
N MET A 880 -11.90 -24.12 -20.92
CA MET A 880 -10.98 -24.53 -21.98
C MET A 880 -11.45 -25.85 -22.59
N THR A 881 -12.27 -25.78 -23.64
CA THR A 881 -12.81 -26.94 -24.36
C THR A 881 -11.71 -27.66 -25.18
N PRO A 882 -11.90 -28.94 -25.56
CA PRO A 882 -11.02 -29.63 -26.50
C PRO A 882 -10.95 -28.94 -27.87
N TRP A 883 -9.76 -28.83 -28.45
CA TRP A 883 -9.52 -28.31 -29.81
C TRP A 883 -8.92 -29.37 -30.76
N GLY A 884 -8.82 -30.62 -30.33
CA GLY A 884 -8.17 -31.69 -31.09
C GLY A 884 -8.76 -31.91 -32.47
N ASP A 885 -10.09 -31.86 -32.61
CA ASP A 885 -10.79 -32.06 -33.88
C ASP A 885 -10.77 -30.81 -34.79
N GLN A 886 -10.34 -29.67 -34.24
CA GLN A 886 -10.38 -28.35 -34.86
C GLN A 886 -8.98 -27.83 -35.20
N THR A 887 -7.94 -28.58 -34.82
CA THR A 887 -6.53 -28.24 -35.05
C THR A 887 -5.79 -29.39 -35.68
N SER A 888 -4.82 -29.08 -36.54
CA SER A 888 -3.83 -30.04 -37.02
C SER A 888 -2.67 -30.16 -36.03
N SER A 889 -1.89 -31.23 -36.12
CA SER A 889 -0.70 -31.42 -35.28
C SER A 889 0.34 -30.31 -35.52
N LEU A 890 0.49 -29.86 -36.77
CA LEU A 890 1.34 -28.71 -37.12
C LEU A 890 0.88 -27.42 -36.45
N GLN A 891 -0.43 -27.13 -36.47
CA GLN A 891 -0.98 -25.94 -35.82
C GLN A 891 -0.75 -25.97 -34.30
N ARG A 892 -0.89 -27.13 -33.66
CA ARG A 892 -0.59 -27.28 -32.22
C ARG A 892 0.89 -27.01 -31.91
N LEU A 893 1.81 -27.50 -32.75
CA LEU A 893 3.24 -27.21 -32.60
C LEU A 893 3.55 -25.72 -32.79
N GLN A 894 3.00 -25.09 -33.82
CA GLN A 894 3.17 -23.65 -34.08
C GLN A 894 2.60 -22.79 -32.96
N LEU A 895 1.45 -23.17 -32.39
CA LEU A 895 0.88 -22.50 -31.22
C LEU A 895 1.81 -22.56 -30.01
N VAL A 896 2.39 -23.73 -29.72
CA VAL A 896 3.32 -23.88 -28.60
C VAL A 896 4.61 -23.11 -28.85
N ILE A 897 5.14 -23.11 -30.08
CA ILE A 897 6.29 -22.28 -30.49
C ILE A 897 6.01 -20.80 -30.21
N PHE A 898 4.85 -20.30 -30.65
CA PHE A 898 4.41 -18.92 -30.40
C PHE A 898 4.27 -18.62 -28.90
N ILE A 899 3.58 -19.47 -28.13
CA ILE A 899 3.42 -19.28 -26.68
C ILE A 899 4.78 -19.19 -25.98
N ARG A 900 5.72 -20.07 -26.36
CA ARG A 900 7.09 -20.09 -25.81
C ARG A 900 7.90 -18.88 -26.22
N SER A 901 7.69 -18.32 -27.41
CA SER A 901 8.43 -17.13 -27.84
C SER A 901 8.10 -15.89 -27.00
N LEU A 902 6.89 -15.83 -26.41
CA LEU A 902 6.46 -14.67 -25.61
C LEU A 902 7.21 -14.50 -24.28
N SER A 903 7.86 -15.55 -23.75
CA SER A 903 8.54 -15.50 -22.44
C SER A 903 10.08 -15.48 -22.53
N LEU A 904 10.66 -15.52 -23.73
CA LEU A 904 12.11 -15.64 -23.92
C LEU A 904 12.90 -14.44 -23.35
N GLU A 905 12.43 -13.21 -23.60
CA GLU A 905 13.09 -12.01 -23.10
C GLU A 905 13.04 -11.95 -21.57
N GLN A 906 11.90 -12.32 -20.98
CA GLN A 906 11.74 -12.40 -19.53
C GLN A 906 12.71 -13.43 -18.93
N GLN A 907 12.92 -14.57 -19.60
CA GLN A 907 13.87 -15.59 -19.15
C GLN A 907 15.30 -15.03 -19.08
N GLN A 908 15.75 -14.32 -20.10
CA GLN A 908 17.08 -13.71 -20.08
C GLN A 908 17.21 -12.62 -19.00
N ARG A 909 16.15 -11.82 -18.79
CA ARG A 909 16.09 -10.88 -17.65
C ARG A 909 16.17 -11.60 -16.31
N ASP A 910 15.59 -12.79 -16.22
CA ASP A 910 15.63 -13.62 -15.02
C ASP A 910 17.02 -14.17 -14.74
N ASP A 911 17.67 -14.73 -15.76
CA ASP A 911 19.04 -15.24 -15.68
C ASP A 911 20.06 -14.16 -15.30
N LEU A 912 19.95 -12.96 -15.90
CA LEU A 912 20.81 -11.81 -15.53
C LEU A 912 20.66 -11.46 -14.06
N PHE A 913 19.42 -11.35 -13.59
CA PHE A 913 19.17 -10.99 -12.21
C PHE A 913 19.74 -12.04 -11.24
N ASN A 914 19.51 -13.34 -11.50
CA ASN A 914 20.00 -14.42 -10.66
C ASN A 914 21.54 -14.42 -10.59
N ALA A 915 22.21 -14.18 -11.71
CA ALA A 915 23.67 -14.05 -11.74
C ALA A 915 24.16 -12.86 -10.90
N ILE A 916 23.50 -11.69 -11.02
CA ILE A 916 23.82 -10.49 -10.22
C ILE A 916 23.57 -10.73 -8.73
N TYR A 917 22.45 -11.35 -8.37
CA TYR A 917 22.08 -11.64 -6.98
C TYR A 917 23.11 -12.54 -6.29
N LYS A 918 23.43 -13.68 -6.93
CA LYS A 918 24.38 -14.68 -6.39
C LYS A 918 25.76 -14.11 -6.10
N VAL A 919 26.18 -13.12 -6.88
CA VAL A 919 27.52 -12.53 -6.80
C VAL A 919 27.54 -11.31 -5.89
N PHE A 920 26.66 -10.34 -6.14
CA PHE A 920 26.75 -9.02 -5.51
C PHE A 920 25.78 -8.84 -4.34
N ASP A 921 24.52 -9.24 -4.47
CA ASP A 921 23.54 -9.05 -3.40
C ASP A 921 23.85 -9.98 -2.22
N ARG A 922 24.30 -11.21 -2.48
CA ARG A 922 24.81 -12.10 -1.44
C ARG A 922 26.02 -11.50 -0.72
N ALA A 923 26.94 -10.86 -1.44
CA ALA A 923 28.06 -10.16 -0.83
C ALA A 923 27.58 -8.97 0.04
N ASP A 924 26.57 -8.22 -0.43
CA ASP A 924 25.92 -7.14 0.33
C ASP A 924 25.33 -7.65 1.66
N GLN A 925 24.60 -8.77 1.61
CA GLN A 925 24.01 -9.41 2.79
C GLN A 925 25.09 -9.91 3.77
N VAL A 926 26.16 -10.54 3.26
CA VAL A 926 27.30 -11.00 4.08
C VAL A 926 27.97 -9.81 4.77
N LEU A 927 28.16 -8.69 4.06
CA LEU A 927 28.74 -7.47 4.64
C LEU A 927 27.83 -6.88 5.71
N ASP A 928 26.52 -6.77 5.49
CA ASP A 928 25.58 -6.30 6.51
C ASP A 928 25.52 -7.24 7.73
N THR A 929 25.63 -8.54 7.50
CA THR A 929 25.71 -9.53 8.58
C THR A 929 26.98 -9.33 9.40
N ALA A 930 28.14 -9.16 8.74
CA ALA A 930 29.40 -8.85 9.44
C ALA A 930 29.32 -7.55 10.24
N ARG A 931 28.66 -6.52 9.69
CA ARG A 931 28.39 -5.25 10.39
C ARG A 931 27.51 -5.45 11.61
N SER A 932 26.49 -6.29 11.53
CA SER A 932 25.56 -6.54 12.65
C SER A 932 26.28 -7.00 13.91
N PHE A 933 27.27 -7.90 13.80
CA PHE A 933 28.05 -8.39 14.94
C PHE A 933 28.90 -7.29 15.59
N GLY A 934 29.60 -6.49 14.77
CA GLY A 934 30.38 -5.35 15.28
C GLY A 934 29.51 -4.27 15.92
N TYR A 935 28.34 -4.01 15.34
CA TYR A 935 27.43 -2.97 15.78
C TYR A 935 26.66 -3.35 17.06
N GLN A 936 26.37 -4.63 17.30
CA GLN A 936 25.83 -5.09 18.58
C GLN A 936 26.74 -4.66 19.75
N THR A 937 28.05 -4.86 19.58
CA THR A 937 29.05 -4.42 20.57
C THR A 937 29.02 -2.89 20.76
N VAL A 938 28.87 -2.12 19.67
CA VAL A 938 28.72 -0.66 19.74
C VAL A 938 27.47 -0.24 20.53
N ASN A 939 26.33 -0.90 20.30
CA ASN A 939 25.09 -0.60 21.00
C ASN A 939 25.21 -0.89 22.50
N GLU A 940 25.78 -2.04 22.87
CA GLU A 940 26.05 -2.40 24.27
C GLU A 940 26.96 -1.38 24.94
N LEU A 941 28.06 -1.00 24.26
CA LEU A 941 28.97 0.03 24.76
C LEU A 941 28.26 1.38 24.92
N LYS A 942 27.41 1.80 23.97
CA LYS A 942 26.64 3.05 24.07
C LYS A 942 25.66 3.04 25.23
N GLU A 943 24.97 1.92 25.46
CA GLU A 943 24.05 1.77 26.59
C GLU A 943 24.79 1.80 27.92
N GLN A 944 25.90 1.08 28.04
CA GLN A 944 26.78 1.14 29.21
C GLN A 944 27.34 2.55 29.44
N LEU A 945 27.68 3.28 28.37
CA LEU A 945 28.16 4.66 28.43
C LEU A 945 27.06 5.62 28.90
N ALA A 946 25.81 5.42 28.46
CA ALA A 946 24.66 6.19 28.94
C ALA A 946 24.39 5.94 30.43
N GLN A 947 24.37 4.67 30.86
CA GLN A 947 24.22 4.30 32.26
C GLN A 947 25.37 4.84 33.12
N ALA A 948 26.62 4.71 32.67
CA ALA A 948 27.79 5.26 33.34
C ALA A 948 27.74 6.79 33.42
N SER A 949 27.28 7.47 32.36
CA SER A 949 27.10 8.93 32.34
C SER A 949 26.05 9.39 33.36
N GLU A 950 24.93 8.66 33.48
CA GLU A 950 23.89 8.95 34.46
C GLU A 950 24.38 8.70 35.90
N GLN A 951 25.06 7.58 36.13
CA GLN A 951 25.69 7.27 37.43
C GLN A 951 26.73 8.32 37.82
N ARG A 952 27.57 8.73 36.87
CA ARG A 952 28.56 9.80 37.04
C ARG A 952 27.87 11.12 37.38
N ALA A 953 26.81 11.50 36.68
CA ALA A 953 26.04 12.72 36.99
C ALA A 953 25.49 12.71 38.42
N LYS A 954 24.90 11.58 38.85
CA LYS A 954 24.43 11.38 40.24
C LYS A 954 25.58 11.44 41.26
N LEU A 955 26.76 10.92 40.93
CA LEU A 955 27.94 10.98 41.79
C LEU A 955 28.55 12.39 41.86
N TYR A 956 28.63 13.13 40.76
CA TYR A 956 29.07 14.53 40.76
C TYR A 956 28.22 15.39 41.68
N GLU A 957 26.89 15.22 41.62
CA GLU A 957 25.97 15.95 42.51
C GLU A 957 26.22 15.62 44.00
N LYS A 958 26.61 14.38 44.32
CA LYS A 958 26.97 13.97 45.68
C LYS A 958 28.34 14.50 46.12
N VAL A 959 29.30 14.58 45.20
CA VAL A 959 30.63 15.15 45.44
C VAL A 959 30.53 16.66 45.67
N GLU A 960 29.72 17.39 44.90
CA GLU A 960 29.45 18.82 45.12
C GLU A 960 28.81 19.10 46.48
N LYS A 961 27.96 18.18 46.96
CA LYS A 961 27.35 18.24 48.29
C LYS A 961 28.27 17.75 49.42
N GLY A 962 29.51 17.34 49.12
CA GLY A 962 30.49 16.86 50.11
C GLY A 962 30.16 15.49 50.72
N THR A 963 29.28 14.71 50.07
CA THR A 963 28.75 13.42 50.59
C THR A 963 29.34 12.19 49.90
N ALA A 964 30.23 12.37 48.91
CA ALA A 964 30.92 11.31 48.20
C ALA A 964 32.38 11.70 47.91
N GLN A 965 33.25 10.71 47.71
CA GLN A 965 34.68 10.92 47.44
C GLN A 965 34.93 11.24 45.94
N PRO A 966 35.74 12.25 45.60
CA PRO A 966 36.06 12.59 44.21
C PRO A 966 36.70 11.45 43.39
N GLU A 967 37.40 10.54 44.06
CA GLU A 967 38.10 9.41 43.41
C GLU A 967 37.13 8.44 42.71
N GLU A 968 35.93 8.26 43.26
CA GLU A 968 34.89 7.38 42.66
C GLU A 968 34.32 7.97 41.37
N ALA A 969 34.10 9.30 41.33
CA ALA A 969 33.66 9.99 40.12
C ALA A 969 34.74 9.99 39.03
N LEU A 970 36.02 10.11 39.40
CA LEU A 970 37.15 10.04 38.48
C LEU A 970 37.33 8.63 37.90
N ALA A 971 37.11 7.57 38.69
CA ALA A 971 37.17 6.19 38.22
C ALA A 971 36.08 5.90 37.17
N LEU A 972 34.84 6.32 37.42
CA LEU A 972 33.74 6.20 36.45
C LEU A 972 34.00 7.02 35.18
N TYR A 973 34.57 8.23 35.31
CA TYR A 973 34.94 9.03 34.14
C TYR A 973 36.01 8.35 33.27
N LYS A 974 37.00 7.69 33.89
CA LYS A 974 38.01 6.91 33.14
C LYS A 974 37.39 5.70 32.44
N GLN A 975 36.45 5.02 33.09
CA GLN A 975 35.72 3.92 32.49
C GLN A 975 34.88 4.38 31.30
N GLU A 976 34.19 5.52 31.42
CA GLU A 976 33.43 6.13 30.32
C GLU A 976 34.33 6.51 29.14
N LEU A 977 35.52 7.06 29.40
CA LEU A 977 36.49 7.40 28.35
C LEU A 977 36.99 6.14 27.62
N ASP A 978 37.27 5.06 28.35
CA ASP A 978 37.71 3.78 27.78
C ASP A 978 36.60 3.15 26.92
N MET A 979 35.37 3.07 27.44
CA MET A 979 34.20 2.59 26.69
C MET A 979 33.92 3.47 25.46
N SER A 980 34.07 4.79 25.56
CA SER A 980 33.92 5.72 24.44
C SER A 980 34.96 5.47 23.35
N GLN A 981 36.21 5.21 23.75
CA GLN A 981 37.28 4.90 22.82
C GLN A 981 37.07 3.54 22.14
N GLN A 982 36.62 2.53 22.86
CA GLN A 982 36.25 1.22 22.30
C GLN A 982 35.07 1.35 21.32
N ALA A 983 34.02 2.09 21.68
CA ALA A 983 32.88 2.33 20.81
C ALA A 983 33.31 3.00 19.49
N LYS A 984 34.18 4.03 19.58
CA LYS A 984 34.73 4.71 18.40
C LYS A 984 35.56 3.77 17.52
N GLN A 985 36.37 2.88 18.11
CA GLN A 985 37.14 1.91 17.33
C GLN A 985 36.24 0.95 16.55
N HIS A 986 35.14 0.49 17.16
CA HIS A 986 34.16 -0.36 16.49
C HIS A 986 33.38 0.40 15.40
N GLU A 987 33.02 1.67 15.64
CA GLU A 987 32.40 2.54 14.62
C GLU A 987 33.33 2.77 13.41
N GLU A 988 34.63 2.95 13.62
CA GLU A 988 35.60 3.06 12.53
C GLU A 988 35.69 1.76 11.70
N THR A 989 35.59 0.59 12.34
CA THR A 989 35.53 -0.68 11.59
C THR A 989 34.22 -0.88 10.84
N ASP A 990 33.08 -0.46 11.41
CA ASP A 990 31.79 -0.47 10.70
C ASP A 990 31.81 0.46 9.47
N HIS A 991 32.42 1.64 9.60
CA HIS A 991 32.57 2.58 8.49
C HIS A 991 33.31 1.96 7.30
N LEU A 992 34.41 1.24 7.55
CA LEU A 992 35.15 0.53 6.49
C LEU A 992 34.30 -0.54 5.82
N LEU A 993 33.52 -1.30 6.58
CA LEU A 993 32.59 -2.29 6.02
C LEU A 993 31.49 -1.63 5.18
N GLN A 994 30.97 -0.48 5.62
CA GLN A 994 30.01 0.32 4.86
C GLN A 994 30.62 0.85 3.55
N GLU A 995 31.88 1.28 3.54
CA GLU A 995 32.56 1.70 2.31
C GLU A 995 32.77 0.53 1.34
N ILE A 996 33.18 -0.64 1.84
CA ILE A 996 33.29 -1.87 1.03
C ILE A 996 31.93 -2.19 0.41
N LYS A 997 30.87 -2.17 1.21
CA LYS A 997 29.49 -2.39 0.75
C LYS A 997 29.09 -1.43 -0.37
N GLU A 998 29.39 -0.14 -0.23
CA GLU A 998 29.10 0.85 -1.26
C GLU A 998 29.87 0.59 -2.57
N THR A 999 31.11 0.13 -2.48
CA THR A 999 31.88 -0.26 -3.69
C THR A 999 31.32 -1.50 -4.37
N VAL A 1000 30.87 -2.51 -3.62
CA VAL A 1000 30.18 -3.69 -4.16
C VAL A 1000 28.86 -3.30 -4.85
N LYS A 1001 28.07 -2.39 -4.26
CA LYS A 1001 26.84 -1.87 -4.90
C LYS A 1001 27.12 -1.10 -6.19
N LYS A 1002 28.21 -0.33 -6.25
CA LYS A 1002 28.62 0.35 -7.49
C LYS A 1002 29.01 -0.65 -8.57
N GLU A 1003 29.79 -1.66 -8.21
CA GLU A 1003 30.19 -2.74 -9.12
C GLU A 1003 28.97 -3.49 -9.69
N SER A 1004 28.04 -3.87 -8.82
CA SER A 1004 26.77 -4.51 -9.19
C SER A 1004 26.00 -3.71 -10.24
N LYS A 1005 25.87 -2.38 -10.04
CA LYS A 1005 25.18 -1.50 -10.99
C LYS A 1005 25.85 -1.46 -12.37
N ILE A 1006 27.17 -1.50 -12.43
CA ILE A 1006 27.91 -1.51 -13.70
C ILE A 1006 27.62 -2.81 -14.45
N TYR A 1007 27.74 -3.96 -13.79
CA TYR A 1007 27.37 -5.24 -14.40
C TYR A 1007 25.90 -5.24 -14.82
N GLN A 1008 24.96 -4.88 -13.93
CA GLN A 1008 23.55 -4.81 -14.27
C GLN A 1008 23.29 -3.93 -15.52
N SER A 1009 23.94 -2.77 -15.62
CA SER A 1009 23.80 -1.88 -16.78
C SER A 1009 24.31 -2.54 -18.08
N MET A 1010 25.45 -3.22 -18.04
CA MET A 1010 26.01 -3.96 -19.18
C MET A 1010 25.10 -5.12 -19.61
N GLY A 1011 24.56 -5.87 -18.63
CA GLY A 1011 23.61 -6.94 -18.91
C GLY A 1011 22.30 -6.44 -19.55
N VAL A 1012 21.76 -5.31 -19.10
CA VAL A 1012 20.57 -4.68 -19.70
C VAL A 1012 20.83 -4.24 -21.15
N VAL A 1013 22.03 -3.73 -21.44
CA VAL A 1013 22.41 -3.37 -22.81
C VAL A 1013 22.46 -4.61 -23.72
N LEU A 1014 22.89 -5.77 -23.22
CA LEU A 1014 22.87 -7.02 -23.98
C LEU A 1014 21.46 -7.55 -24.23
N LEU A 1015 20.56 -7.42 -23.25
CA LEU A 1015 19.16 -7.84 -23.40
C LEU A 1015 18.44 -7.10 -24.52
N GLY A 1016 18.73 -5.81 -24.72
CA GLY A 1016 18.19 -5.01 -25.82
C GLY A 1016 18.74 -5.36 -27.21
N LYS A 1017 19.61 -6.36 -27.32
CA LYS A 1017 20.31 -6.78 -28.55
C LYS A 1017 20.11 -8.26 -28.86
N ALA A 1018 18.85 -8.68 -28.70
CA ALA A 1018 18.32 -10.02 -28.78
C ALA A 1018 19.12 -10.99 -29.69
N PHE A 1019 19.41 -12.18 -29.14
CA PHE A 1019 19.86 -13.39 -29.86
C PHE A 1019 21.25 -13.36 -30.53
N PHE A 1020 22.22 -12.67 -29.92
CA PHE A 1020 23.60 -12.75 -30.38
C PHE A 1020 24.38 -13.98 -29.90
N GLY A 1021 24.40 -15.06 -30.69
CA GLY A 1021 25.52 -16.04 -30.79
C GLY A 1021 26.19 -16.53 -29.49
N GLY A 1022 25.45 -16.71 -28.40
CA GLY A 1022 26.00 -17.15 -27.12
C GLY A 1022 26.72 -16.06 -26.30
N VAL A 1023 26.64 -14.78 -26.68
CA VAL A 1023 27.35 -13.65 -26.04
C VAL A 1023 26.78 -13.35 -24.67
N PHE A 1024 25.45 -13.38 -24.54
CA PHE A 1024 24.77 -13.16 -23.26
C PHE A 1024 25.12 -14.25 -22.24
N GLU A 1025 25.12 -15.52 -22.68
CA GLU A 1025 25.50 -16.67 -21.85
C GLU A 1025 26.96 -16.59 -21.42
N LYS A 1026 27.85 -16.11 -22.31
CA LYS A 1026 29.25 -15.85 -21.95
C LYS A 1026 29.40 -14.72 -20.95
N TYR A 1027 28.57 -13.69 -21.04
CA TYR A 1027 28.50 -12.62 -20.08
C TYR A 1027 27.99 -13.11 -18.71
N LEU A 1028 26.94 -13.93 -18.66
CA LEU A 1028 26.48 -14.55 -17.41
C LEU A 1028 27.58 -15.42 -16.77
N GLN A 1029 28.26 -16.25 -17.57
CA GLN A 1029 29.41 -17.04 -17.10
C GLN A 1029 30.55 -16.19 -16.56
N LEU A 1030 30.74 -14.96 -17.07
CA LEU A 1030 31.71 -14.01 -16.55
C LEU A 1030 31.27 -13.47 -15.18
N VAL A 1031 30.01 -13.06 -15.06
CA VAL A 1031 29.44 -12.56 -13.78
C VAL A 1031 29.50 -13.65 -12.71
N GLU A 1032 28.94 -14.83 -12.98
CA GLU A 1032 28.88 -15.93 -12.01
C GLU A 1032 30.26 -16.44 -11.58
N TYR A 1033 31.27 -16.31 -12.44
CA TYR A 1033 32.63 -16.69 -12.08
C TYR A 1033 33.14 -15.85 -10.91
N ASP A 1034 32.63 -14.64 -10.69
CA ASP A 1034 33.03 -13.74 -9.63
C ASP A 1034 32.39 -14.03 -8.26
N ASN A 1035 31.67 -15.14 -8.11
CA ASN A 1035 30.94 -15.50 -6.89
C ASN A 1035 31.80 -15.66 -5.62
N ALA A 1036 31.17 -15.64 -4.43
CA ALA A 1036 31.76 -16.09 -3.16
C ALA A 1036 33.10 -15.41 -2.74
N GLN A 1037 33.25 -14.11 -2.99
CA GLN A 1037 34.41 -13.35 -2.50
C GLN A 1037 34.40 -13.12 -0.99
N TYR A 1038 33.20 -12.91 -0.42
CA TYR A 1038 32.99 -12.53 0.97
C TYR A 1038 32.28 -13.66 1.72
N GLU A 1039 32.75 -13.97 2.93
CA GLU A 1039 32.12 -14.95 3.83
C GLU A 1039 32.23 -14.47 5.28
N VAL A 1040 31.29 -14.89 6.14
CA VAL A 1040 31.43 -14.70 7.59
C VAL A 1040 31.89 -16.01 8.22
N VAL A 1041 33.07 -15.99 8.84
CA VAL A 1041 33.60 -17.11 9.62
C VAL A 1041 33.85 -16.64 11.05
N GLU A 1042 33.29 -17.33 12.04
CA GLU A 1042 33.38 -16.96 13.46
C GLU A 1042 32.99 -15.49 13.73
N SER A 1043 31.86 -15.05 13.16
CA SER A 1043 31.32 -13.68 13.27
C SER A 1043 32.25 -12.58 12.72
N LYS A 1044 33.17 -12.93 11.81
CA LYS A 1044 34.10 -11.97 11.16
C LYS A 1044 34.05 -12.13 9.66
N LEU A 1045 34.18 -11.00 8.97
CA LEU A 1045 34.32 -10.99 7.52
C LEU A 1045 35.67 -11.60 7.13
N GLN A 1046 35.62 -12.63 6.28
CA GLN A 1046 36.76 -13.18 5.56
C GLN A 1046 36.55 -12.91 4.07
N VAL A 1047 37.61 -12.44 3.41
CA VAL A 1047 37.58 -12.18 1.97
C VAL A 1047 38.66 -12.98 1.26
N ASN A 1048 38.30 -13.63 0.16
CA ASN A 1048 39.19 -14.46 -0.65
C ASN A 1048 39.47 -13.81 -2.01
N PHE A 1049 40.42 -12.86 -2.04
CA PHE A 1049 40.93 -12.30 -3.29
C PHE A 1049 41.96 -13.27 -3.91
N ASP A 1050 41.53 -14.15 -4.81
CA ASP A 1050 42.43 -15.05 -5.55
C ASP A 1050 42.96 -14.36 -6.84
N PRO A 1051 44.27 -14.09 -6.96
CA PRO A 1051 44.85 -13.49 -8.16
C PRO A 1051 44.64 -14.32 -9.43
N LYS A 1052 44.49 -15.66 -9.30
CA LYS A 1052 44.19 -16.53 -10.46
C LYS A 1052 42.78 -16.31 -10.95
N LYS A 1053 41.84 -16.06 -10.04
CA LYS A 1053 40.44 -15.75 -10.36
C LYS A 1053 40.34 -14.43 -11.11
N GLU A 1054 41.02 -13.40 -10.63
CA GLU A 1054 41.10 -12.09 -11.29
C GLU A 1054 41.71 -12.18 -12.71
N ALA A 1055 42.76 -12.98 -12.89
CA ALA A 1055 43.36 -13.21 -14.20
C ALA A 1055 42.39 -13.89 -15.19
N GLU A 1056 41.59 -14.86 -14.74
CA GLU A 1056 40.60 -15.53 -15.58
C GLU A 1056 39.40 -14.62 -15.90
N ILE A 1057 38.97 -13.76 -14.97
CA ILE A 1057 37.95 -12.74 -15.22
C ILE A 1057 38.40 -11.83 -16.36
N LYS A 1058 39.62 -11.28 -16.27
CA LYS A 1058 40.17 -10.42 -17.32
C LYS A 1058 40.25 -11.10 -18.68
N LYS A 1059 40.56 -12.39 -18.71
CA LYS A 1059 40.57 -13.18 -19.95
C LYS A 1059 39.16 -13.32 -20.54
N ARG A 1060 38.14 -13.59 -19.71
CA ARG A 1060 36.73 -13.68 -20.14
C ARG A 1060 36.18 -12.34 -20.64
N GLU A 1061 36.56 -11.23 -20.01
CA GLU A 1061 36.24 -9.87 -20.48
C GLU A 1061 36.80 -9.64 -21.90
N GLN A 1062 38.07 -9.98 -22.14
CA GLN A 1062 38.70 -9.87 -23.45
C GLN A 1062 38.03 -10.75 -24.51
N GLU A 1063 37.66 -11.98 -24.15
CA GLU A 1063 36.92 -12.89 -25.04
C GLU A 1063 35.55 -12.32 -25.43
N LEU A 1064 34.85 -11.69 -24.49
CA LEU A 1064 33.54 -11.08 -24.73
C LEU A 1064 33.65 -9.87 -25.68
N ILE A 1065 34.61 -8.98 -25.44
CA ILE A 1065 34.90 -7.85 -26.33
C ILE A 1065 35.27 -8.34 -27.73
N ALA A 1066 36.13 -9.35 -27.85
CA ALA A 1066 36.55 -9.89 -29.13
C ALA A 1066 35.37 -10.45 -29.96
N ARG A 1067 34.35 -11.02 -29.29
CA ARG A 1067 33.11 -11.48 -29.95
C ARG A 1067 32.27 -10.31 -30.48
N ILE A 1068 32.09 -9.27 -29.67
CA ILE A 1068 31.37 -8.05 -30.09
C ILE A 1068 32.07 -7.43 -31.30
N GLU A 1069 33.40 -7.31 -31.26
CA GLU A 1069 34.18 -6.80 -32.39
C GLU A 1069 34.08 -7.69 -33.64
N ASN A 1070 34.05 -9.01 -33.47
CA ASN A 1070 33.87 -9.92 -34.58
C ASN A 1070 32.52 -9.72 -35.27
N GLN A 1071 31.48 -9.43 -34.49
CA GLN A 1071 30.17 -9.14 -35.05
C GLN A 1071 30.12 -7.81 -35.79
N ILE A 1072 30.74 -6.77 -35.23
CA ILE A 1072 30.91 -5.49 -35.92
C ILE A 1072 31.58 -5.72 -37.28
N ARG A 1073 32.68 -6.50 -37.32
CA ARG A 1073 33.37 -6.85 -38.58
C ARG A 1073 32.48 -7.62 -39.57
N LYS A 1074 31.61 -8.52 -39.08
CA LYS A 1074 30.66 -9.26 -39.93
C LYS A 1074 29.67 -8.30 -40.60
N MET A 1075 29.05 -7.41 -39.82
CA MET A 1075 28.11 -6.41 -40.32
C MET A 1075 28.79 -5.39 -41.25
N GLU A 1076 30.01 -4.97 -40.96
CA GLU A 1076 30.79 -4.10 -41.85
C GLU A 1076 31.07 -4.76 -43.21
N LYS A 1077 31.33 -6.08 -43.22
CA LYS A 1077 31.50 -6.84 -44.45
C LYS A 1077 30.19 -6.99 -45.22
N GLU A 1078 29.08 -7.23 -44.54
CA GLU A 1078 27.74 -7.28 -45.14
C GLU A 1078 27.32 -5.94 -45.74
N LYS A 1079 27.63 -4.84 -45.04
CA LYS A 1079 27.43 -3.48 -45.54
C LYS A 1079 28.16 -3.24 -46.85
N SER A 1080 29.36 -3.79 -47.00
CA SER A 1080 30.14 -3.66 -48.24
C SER A 1080 29.53 -4.42 -49.44
N LEU A 1081 28.57 -5.32 -49.21
CA LEU A 1081 27.90 -6.13 -50.24
C LEU A 1081 26.54 -5.56 -50.70
N LEU A 1082 25.93 -4.64 -49.93
CA LEU A 1082 24.55 -4.15 -50.11
C LEU A 1082 24.45 -2.71 -50.69
N GLU A 1083 25.38 -2.30 -51.57
CA GLU A 1083 25.41 -0.93 -52.11
C GLU A 1083 24.11 -0.52 -52.82
N GLY A 1084 23.29 0.34 -52.19
CA GLY A 1084 22.16 1.06 -52.79
C GLY A 1084 20.77 0.76 -52.23
N GLU A 1085 20.64 -0.11 -51.23
CA GLU A 1085 19.34 -0.60 -50.72
C GLU A 1085 18.89 0.09 -49.41
N LYS A 1086 17.58 0.05 -49.15
CA LYS A 1086 16.93 0.65 -47.95
C LYS A 1086 17.44 0.01 -46.65
N GLU A 1087 17.95 -1.21 -46.74
CA GLU A 1087 18.52 -2.03 -45.67
C GLU A 1087 19.85 -1.46 -45.11
N LEU A 1088 20.53 -0.59 -45.86
CA LEU A 1088 21.80 0.01 -45.46
C LEU A 1088 21.68 0.91 -44.21
N ALA A 1089 20.55 1.62 -44.07
CA ALA A 1089 20.33 2.54 -42.95
C ALA A 1089 20.15 1.80 -41.61
N ASN A 1090 19.49 0.63 -41.64
CA ASN A 1090 19.32 -0.23 -40.48
C ASN A 1090 20.65 -0.85 -40.06
N LEU A 1091 21.44 -1.34 -41.04
CA LEU A 1091 22.76 -1.90 -40.78
C LEU A 1091 23.75 -0.86 -40.20
N ASP A 1092 23.68 0.39 -40.66
CA ASP A 1092 24.47 1.50 -40.11
C ASP A 1092 24.06 1.93 -38.70
N TYR A 1093 22.77 1.82 -38.38
CA TYR A 1093 22.30 2.00 -37.02
C TYR A 1093 22.83 0.89 -36.10
N GLU A 1094 22.77 -0.37 -36.54
CA GLU A 1094 23.25 -1.51 -35.76
C GLU A 1094 24.77 -1.46 -35.53
N ILE A 1095 25.58 -1.22 -36.56
CA ILE A 1095 27.04 -1.08 -36.41
C ILE A 1095 27.39 -0.01 -35.35
N ARG A 1096 26.73 1.15 -35.38
CA ARG A 1096 26.91 2.20 -34.36
C ARG A 1096 26.48 1.74 -32.98
N SER A 1097 25.36 1.03 -32.89
CA SER A 1097 24.85 0.51 -31.64
C SER A 1097 25.80 -0.51 -30.99
N TYR A 1098 26.35 -1.47 -31.76
CA TYR A 1098 27.35 -2.43 -31.28
C TYR A 1098 28.67 -1.76 -30.90
N THR A 1099 29.07 -0.72 -31.65
CA THR A 1099 30.27 0.07 -31.32
C THR A 1099 30.12 0.80 -29.99
N ASN A 1100 28.95 1.40 -29.74
CA ASN A 1100 28.64 2.04 -28.46
C ASN A 1100 28.62 1.03 -27.31
N MET A 1101 28.03 -0.15 -27.52
CA MET A 1101 28.06 -1.24 -26.54
C MET A 1101 29.49 -1.65 -26.20
N ARG A 1102 30.34 -1.92 -27.21
CA ARG A 1102 31.76 -2.28 -27.00
C ARG A 1102 32.48 -1.24 -26.14
N ASN A 1103 32.32 0.05 -26.45
CA ASN A 1103 32.97 1.12 -25.71
C ASN A 1103 32.45 1.22 -24.27
N SER A 1104 31.14 1.05 -24.06
CA SER A 1104 30.53 0.98 -22.73
C SER A 1104 31.11 -0.17 -21.91
N PHE A 1105 31.25 -1.36 -22.51
CA PHE A 1105 31.80 -2.55 -21.84
C PHE A 1105 33.28 -2.36 -21.46
N LEU A 1106 34.09 -1.79 -22.35
CA LEU A 1106 35.50 -1.48 -22.05
C LEU A 1106 35.61 -0.53 -20.84
N SER A 1107 34.82 0.54 -20.82
CA SER A 1107 34.79 1.49 -19.70
C SER A 1107 34.29 0.82 -18.41
N GLY A 1108 33.23 0.01 -18.49
CA GLY A 1108 32.67 -0.70 -17.35
C GLY A 1108 33.66 -1.67 -16.73
N PHE A 1109 34.35 -2.49 -17.54
CA PHE A 1109 35.36 -3.43 -17.03
C PHE A 1109 36.54 -2.70 -16.37
N GLU A 1110 37.00 -1.59 -16.93
CA GLU A 1110 38.06 -0.78 -16.30
C GLU A 1110 37.62 -0.21 -14.94
N GLU A 1111 36.39 0.28 -14.84
CA GLU A 1111 35.85 0.82 -13.59
C GLU A 1111 35.66 -0.28 -12.52
N THR A 1112 35.12 -1.45 -12.89
CA THR A 1112 34.98 -2.58 -11.96
C THR A 1112 36.33 -3.06 -11.43
N LEU A 1113 37.37 -3.07 -12.25
CA LEU A 1113 38.74 -3.39 -11.82
C LEU A 1113 39.26 -2.37 -10.77
N GLN A 1114 38.93 -1.09 -10.92
CA GLN A 1114 39.32 -0.07 -9.93
C GLN A 1114 38.56 -0.25 -8.61
N LEU A 1115 37.25 -0.53 -8.68
CA LEU A 1115 36.43 -0.80 -7.50
C LEU A 1115 36.91 -2.01 -6.72
N ARG A 1116 37.29 -3.11 -7.38
CA ARG A 1116 37.84 -4.30 -6.70
C ARG A 1116 39.17 -4.03 -6.00
N LYS A 1117 40.06 -3.23 -6.59
CA LYS A 1117 41.30 -2.80 -5.92
C LYS A 1117 41.00 -1.95 -4.69
N GLN A 1118 40.00 -1.09 -4.76
CA GLN A 1118 39.54 -0.31 -3.62
C GLN A 1118 38.96 -1.21 -2.52
N GLN A 1119 38.13 -2.20 -2.87
CA GLN A 1119 37.60 -3.19 -1.93
C GLN A 1119 38.73 -3.91 -1.19
N GLN A 1120 39.76 -4.36 -1.91
CA GLN A 1120 40.92 -5.01 -1.30
C GLN A 1120 41.65 -4.08 -0.31
N GLN A 1121 41.90 -2.83 -0.68
CA GLN A 1121 42.57 -1.85 0.19
C GLN A 1121 41.78 -1.57 1.47
N LEU A 1122 40.46 -1.39 1.35
CA LEU A 1122 39.57 -1.17 2.49
C LEU A 1122 39.53 -2.39 3.42
N TYR A 1123 39.51 -3.60 2.86
CA TYR A 1123 39.57 -4.83 3.64
C TYR A 1123 40.91 -4.99 4.38
N GLU A 1124 42.04 -4.68 3.74
CA GLU A 1124 43.36 -4.68 4.40
C GLU A 1124 43.42 -3.69 5.56
N GLU A 1125 42.78 -2.52 5.43
CA GLU A 1125 42.65 -1.55 6.52
C GLU A 1125 41.75 -2.06 7.64
N TYR A 1126 40.62 -2.67 7.31
CA TYR A 1126 39.69 -3.29 8.26
C TYR A 1126 40.39 -4.35 9.12
N VAL A 1127 41.13 -5.27 8.49
CA VAL A 1127 41.91 -6.31 9.18
C VAL A 1127 42.98 -5.68 10.08
N ARG A 1128 43.64 -4.61 9.63
CA ARG A 1128 44.64 -3.90 10.43
C ARG A 1128 44.03 -3.26 11.69
N LYS A 1129 42.87 -2.60 11.58
CA LYS A 1129 42.18 -1.99 12.73
C LYS A 1129 41.66 -3.05 13.71
N LEU A 1130 41.12 -4.17 13.21
CA LEU A 1130 40.73 -5.32 14.03
C LEU A 1130 41.90 -5.90 14.83
N ALA A 1131 43.11 -5.96 14.25
CA ALA A 1131 44.30 -6.44 14.95
C ALA A 1131 44.72 -5.50 16.10
N VAL A 1132 44.55 -4.18 15.92
CA VAL A 1132 44.81 -3.17 16.96
C VAL A 1132 43.80 -3.26 18.10
N GLN A 1133 42.53 -3.60 17.85
CA GLN A 1133 41.53 -3.82 18.91
C GLN A 1133 41.84 -5.02 19.82
N ARG A 1134 42.69 -5.96 19.38
CA ARG A 1134 43.05 -7.16 20.15
C ARG A 1134 44.31 -7.02 21.02
N GLY A 1135 45.08 -5.94 20.83
CA GLY A 1135 46.33 -5.67 21.56
C GLY A 1135 46.16 -4.50 22.50
#